data_AF-A0A173TMW9-F1
#
_entry.id   AF-A0A173TMW9-F1
#
_cell.length_a   1.000
_cell.length_b   1.000
_cell.length_c   1.000
_cell.angle_alpha   90.00
_cell.angle_beta   90.00
_cell.angle_gamma   90.00
#
_symmetry.space_group_name_H-M   'P 1'
#
loop_
_entity.id
_entity.type
_entity.pdbx_description
1 polymer ?
#
loop_
_entity_poly.entity_id
_entity_poly.type
_entity_poly.pdbx_seq_one_letter_code
_entity_poly.pdbx_strand_id
1 'polypeptide(L)'
;MVKVGKWIARHRILMLLIGVLLIIPSVIGIAKTKVNYDLLSYLPDHLETVKGQDILVDEFGMGAFSMVAVENMDMKDVQKLEKEFEKVSHVQDVLWYDDVADISLPTEMIPKDIRKAFINGDATMMLVLFDDTTSSDNSMEALTQLRKIANKQCFISGMTGIVTDIKNIAMKELPIYVVIAALLSLVVLEITSGSFVVPFLFLLSIGLAILYNLGSNIILGETSYITQALTAVLQLGVTMDYSIFLLNSYEENKKRFPGEKERAMGHAIANTFKSVVGSSVTTVAGFIALCVMTFALGRDLGIVMAKGVVIGVICCVTILPALILVFDKPIEKTRHKLLLSNMDRPSAFITKHYKVWIVAFLVLLLPAIYGNNHTKIYYNIADSLPATLNSNVSIKKVKDDFGTSNMHIVMMDKNMSARDKQQMFKKIDKVKGVKWTISMSSLIGPSVPDSMIPKDVRKMMQSKDYELAFVSTKYESATDPVNTQIKKIDKIVKSYDKSGMVIGEAPLMKDLQDVTDVDLVNVNIISIAAIFVIILIIFKSISLPVILVAVIEFAIMINMAIPYYQGVSLPFVASIVIGAIQLGATVDYAILMTTRYQKERSRGKDKMEAISIAHKTSMPSIISSGLSFFAATFGVACYSQVEMIGSICTLLARGAIISMVVVLLVLPAMFMIFDKLICKTSIGFLGKKAKAQTSEAK
;
A
#
# COMPACT_ATOMS: atom_id res chain seq x y z
N MET A 1 20.38 -31.12 1.54
CA MET A 1 19.47 -30.67 0.47
C MET A 1 19.15 -31.71 -0.60
N VAL A 2 20.10 -32.29 -1.35
CA VAL A 2 19.75 -33.27 -2.42
C VAL A 2 18.94 -34.47 -1.90
N LYS A 3 19.29 -35.02 -0.72
CA LYS A 3 18.51 -36.10 -0.08
C LYS A 3 17.06 -35.70 0.18
N VAL A 4 16.83 -34.48 0.70
CA VAL A 4 15.50 -33.91 0.96
C VAL A 4 14.74 -33.72 -0.35
N GLY A 5 15.37 -33.15 -1.38
CA GLY A 5 14.75 -32.99 -2.69
C GLY A 5 14.32 -34.31 -3.34
N LYS A 6 15.13 -35.37 -3.20
CA LYS A 6 14.75 -36.72 -3.64
C LYS A 6 13.57 -37.28 -2.85
N TRP A 7 13.51 -37.02 -1.55
CA TRP A 7 12.40 -37.45 -0.71
C TRP A 7 11.09 -36.77 -1.11
N ILE A 8 11.11 -35.46 -1.35
CA ILE A 8 9.97 -34.69 -1.88
C ILE A 8 9.52 -35.26 -3.25
N ALA A 9 10.47 -35.50 -4.16
CA ALA A 9 10.17 -36.04 -5.49
C ALA A 9 9.50 -37.42 -5.45
N ARG A 10 9.94 -38.29 -4.52
CA ARG A 10 9.34 -39.62 -4.31
C ARG A 10 7.93 -39.55 -3.70
N HIS A 11 7.72 -38.65 -2.75
CA HIS A 11 6.44 -38.50 -2.05
C HIS A 11 5.55 -37.41 -2.65
N ARG A 12 5.63 -37.21 -3.98
CA ARG A 12 4.89 -36.15 -4.69
C ARG A 12 3.37 -36.16 -4.44
N ILE A 13 2.74 -37.33 -4.32
CA ILE A 13 1.29 -37.43 -4.07
C ILE A 13 0.95 -36.93 -2.65
N LEU A 14 1.78 -37.29 -1.66
CA LEU A 14 1.63 -36.80 -0.29
C LEU A 14 1.72 -35.27 -0.23
N MET A 15 2.67 -34.68 -0.96
CA MET A 15 2.83 -33.21 -1.03
C MET A 15 1.58 -32.53 -1.61
N LEU A 16 0.97 -33.11 -2.64
CA LEU A 16 -0.27 -32.58 -3.22
C LEU A 16 -1.47 -32.75 -2.28
N LEU A 17 -1.57 -33.89 -1.58
CA LEU A 17 -2.64 -34.12 -0.59
C LEU A 17 -2.55 -33.12 0.57
N ILE A 18 -1.35 -32.90 1.11
CA ILE A 18 -1.12 -31.89 2.15
C ILE A 18 -1.48 -30.50 1.61
N GLY A 19 -1.06 -30.18 0.38
CA GLY A 19 -1.41 -28.91 -0.27
C GLY A 19 -2.93 -28.69 -0.37
N VAL A 20 -3.68 -29.69 -0.84
CA VAL A 20 -5.14 -29.59 -0.92
C VAL A 20 -5.78 -29.50 0.47
N LEU A 21 -5.29 -30.26 1.45
CA LEU A 21 -5.80 -30.22 2.82
C LEU A 21 -5.66 -28.84 3.47
N LEU A 22 -4.54 -28.15 3.22
CA LEU A 22 -4.26 -26.80 3.75
C LEU A 22 -5.18 -25.72 3.18
N ILE A 23 -5.93 -25.98 2.10
CA ILE A 23 -6.94 -25.05 1.58
C ILE A 23 -8.05 -24.84 2.61
N ILE A 24 -8.48 -25.89 3.32
CA ILE A 24 -9.58 -25.85 4.29
C ILE A 24 -9.32 -24.81 5.41
N PRO A 25 -8.24 -24.92 6.21
CA PRO A 25 -7.95 -23.92 7.24
C PRO A 25 -7.68 -22.54 6.63
N SER A 26 -7.17 -22.46 5.40
CA SER A 26 -6.90 -21.18 4.75
C SER A 26 -8.18 -20.44 4.37
N VAL A 27 -9.17 -21.12 3.80
CA VAL A 27 -10.48 -20.51 3.47
C VAL A 27 -11.20 -20.07 4.74
N ILE A 28 -11.15 -20.88 5.81
CA ILE A 28 -11.69 -20.49 7.12
C ILE A 28 -10.97 -19.23 7.64
N GLY A 29 -9.65 -19.19 7.51
CA GLY A 29 -8.83 -18.05 7.90
C GLY A 29 -9.19 -16.77 7.13
N ILE A 30 -9.35 -16.86 5.80
CA ILE A 30 -9.76 -15.73 4.94
C ILE A 30 -11.13 -15.22 5.39
N ALA A 31 -12.09 -16.11 5.62
CA ALA A 31 -13.45 -15.72 6.01
C ALA A 31 -13.54 -15.09 7.42
N LYS A 32 -12.62 -15.44 8.33
CA LYS A 32 -12.59 -14.92 9.70
C LYS A 32 -11.70 -13.70 9.90
N THR A 33 -10.82 -13.39 8.95
CA THR A 33 -9.94 -12.21 9.05
C THR A 33 -10.76 -10.96 8.74
N LYS A 34 -10.76 -9.98 9.64
CA LYS A 34 -11.44 -8.70 9.41
C LYS A 34 -10.64 -7.86 8.41
N VAL A 35 -11.35 -7.10 7.58
CA VAL A 35 -10.74 -6.17 6.63
C VAL A 35 -10.95 -4.76 7.15
N ASN A 36 -9.85 -4.06 7.41
CA ASN A 36 -9.89 -2.68 7.85
C ASN A 36 -9.85 -1.74 6.63
N TYR A 37 -10.86 -0.88 6.52
CA TYR A 37 -11.05 0.07 5.41
C TYR A 37 -10.68 1.51 5.78
N ASP A 38 -10.37 1.78 7.05
CA ASP A 38 -9.94 3.09 7.52
C ASP A 38 -8.42 3.13 7.68
N LEU A 39 -7.79 4.02 6.91
CA LEU A 39 -6.34 4.20 6.97
C LEU A 39 -5.90 4.99 8.20
N LEU A 40 -6.79 5.82 8.77
CA LEU A 40 -6.47 6.65 9.92
C LEU A 40 -6.32 5.84 11.21
N SER A 41 -6.96 4.67 11.31
CA SER A 41 -6.79 3.77 12.46
C SER A 41 -5.37 3.15 12.54
N TYR A 42 -4.54 3.31 11.50
CA TYR A 42 -3.13 2.88 11.53
C TYR A 42 -2.19 3.96 12.08
N LEU A 43 -2.72 5.13 12.45
CA LEU A 43 -1.99 6.14 13.19
C LEU A 43 -1.61 5.62 14.58
N PRO A 44 -0.45 6.04 15.12
CA PRO A 44 -0.02 5.57 16.43
C PRO A 44 -0.86 6.16 17.59
N ASP A 45 -1.28 5.30 18.51
CA ASP A 45 -2.18 5.59 19.65
C ASP A 45 -1.71 6.70 20.61
N HIS A 46 -0.42 7.06 20.56
CA HIS A 46 0.11 8.10 21.45
C HIS A 46 -0.20 9.52 20.97
N LEU A 47 -0.61 9.70 19.70
CA LEU A 47 -0.99 10.98 19.13
C LEU A 47 -2.21 11.57 19.84
N GLU A 48 -2.20 12.90 19.99
CA GLU A 48 -3.28 13.60 20.67
C GLU A 48 -4.61 13.51 19.91
N THR A 49 -4.55 13.54 18.57
CA THR A 49 -5.72 13.40 17.68
C THR A 49 -6.38 12.03 17.80
N VAL A 50 -5.59 10.96 17.91
CA VAL A 50 -6.09 9.58 18.11
C VAL A 50 -6.72 9.45 19.50
N LYS A 51 -6.02 9.88 20.55
CA LYS A 51 -6.57 9.87 21.92
C LYS A 51 -7.85 10.66 22.06
N GLY A 52 -7.94 11.84 21.43
CA GLY A 52 -9.16 12.62 21.48
C GLY A 52 -10.31 11.96 20.71
N GLN A 53 -10.02 11.16 19.68
CA GLN A 53 -11.04 10.32 19.03
C GLN A 53 -11.53 9.21 19.97
N ASP A 54 -10.62 8.55 20.70
CA ASP A 54 -11.00 7.53 21.70
C ASP A 54 -11.86 8.13 22.82
N ILE A 55 -11.49 9.32 23.32
CA ILE A 55 -12.30 10.05 24.32
C ILE A 55 -13.68 10.40 23.75
N LEU A 56 -13.77 10.76 22.47
CA LEU A 56 -15.05 11.05 21.81
C LEU A 56 -15.97 9.81 21.82
N VAL A 57 -15.42 8.63 21.55
CA VAL A 57 -16.15 7.35 21.63
C VAL A 57 -16.52 7.04 23.08
N ASP A 58 -15.55 7.04 23.99
CA ASP A 58 -15.70 6.51 25.36
C ASP A 58 -16.55 7.40 26.26
N GLU A 59 -16.39 8.72 26.18
CA GLU A 59 -17.05 9.67 27.08
C GLU A 59 -18.34 10.27 26.52
N PHE A 60 -18.41 10.43 25.19
CA PHE A 60 -19.57 11.03 24.53
C PHE A 60 -20.45 10.00 23.81
N GLY A 61 -19.97 8.77 23.63
CA GLY A 61 -20.63 7.74 22.82
C GLY A 61 -20.58 8.03 21.33
N MET A 62 -19.81 9.03 20.90
CA MET A 62 -19.78 9.53 19.52
C MET A 62 -18.51 9.05 18.81
N GLY A 63 -18.60 7.95 18.09
CA GLY A 63 -17.43 7.40 17.40
C GLY A 63 -17.19 7.96 16.00
N ALA A 64 -18.24 8.51 15.38
CA ALA A 64 -18.18 9.13 14.06
C ALA A 64 -19.30 10.16 13.90
N PHE A 65 -19.12 11.06 12.94
CA PHE A 65 -20.17 11.97 12.52
C PHE A 65 -20.18 12.12 11.01
N SER A 66 -21.33 12.51 10.46
CA SER A 66 -21.49 12.85 9.04
C SER A 66 -22.25 14.16 8.89
N MET A 67 -21.79 15.00 7.96
CA MET A 67 -22.46 16.23 7.60
C MET A 67 -23.48 15.92 6.51
N VAL A 68 -24.75 16.26 6.72
CA VAL A 68 -25.81 16.08 5.74
C VAL A 68 -26.25 17.43 5.22
N ALA A 69 -26.12 17.66 3.91
CA ALA A 69 -26.71 18.82 3.24
C ALA A 69 -28.02 18.42 2.57
N VAL A 70 -29.09 19.17 2.82
CA VAL A 70 -30.41 18.99 2.22
C VAL A 70 -30.78 20.22 1.42
N GLU A 71 -31.00 20.07 0.12
CA GLU A 71 -31.28 21.16 -0.82
C GLU A 71 -32.75 21.24 -1.22
N ASN A 72 -33.34 22.44 -1.27
CA ASN A 72 -34.68 22.69 -1.82
C ASN A 72 -35.79 21.85 -1.15
N MET A 73 -35.67 21.61 0.15
CA MET A 73 -36.67 20.87 0.94
C MET A 73 -37.29 21.81 1.97
N ASP A 74 -38.61 21.76 2.10
CA ASP A 74 -39.32 22.54 3.12
C ASP A 74 -38.88 22.10 4.52
N MET A 75 -38.75 23.06 5.44
CA MET A 75 -38.26 22.82 6.81
C MET A 75 -39.06 21.71 7.54
N LYS A 76 -40.38 21.61 7.28
CA LYS A 76 -41.22 20.54 7.86
C LYS A 76 -40.86 19.15 7.35
N ASP A 77 -40.40 19.03 6.12
CA ASP A 77 -39.98 17.76 5.54
C ASP A 77 -38.55 17.42 5.95
N VAL A 78 -37.69 18.42 6.16
CA VAL A 78 -36.38 18.23 6.80
C VAL A 78 -36.55 17.66 8.21
N GLN A 79 -37.49 18.17 9.00
CA GLN A 79 -37.81 17.62 10.34
C GLN A 79 -38.32 16.17 10.30
N LYS A 80 -39.10 15.82 9.27
CA LYS A 80 -39.53 14.41 9.11
C LYS A 80 -38.34 13.52 8.79
N LEU A 81 -37.44 13.99 7.92
CA LEU A 81 -36.24 13.26 7.51
C LEU A 81 -35.31 13.01 8.70
N GLU A 82 -35.07 14.03 9.51
CA GLU A 82 -34.32 13.97 10.77
C GLU A 82 -34.91 12.88 11.70
N LYS A 83 -36.22 12.92 11.97
CA LYS A 83 -36.91 11.87 12.77
C LYS A 83 -36.89 10.48 12.15
N GLU A 84 -36.71 10.37 10.83
CA GLU A 84 -36.49 9.08 10.17
C GLU A 84 -35.04 8.61 10.33
N PHE A 85 -34.08 9.53 10.31
CA PHE A 85 -32.67 9.25 10.55
C PHE A 85 -32.41 8.80 11.99
N GLU A 86 -33.04 9.43 12.99
CA GLU A 86 -32.95 9.01 14.40
C GLU A 86 -33.45 7.57 14.66
N LYS A 87 -34.33 7.05 13.80
CA LYS A 87 -34.85 5.68 13.91
C LYS A 87 -33.89 4.63 13.35
N VAL A 88 -32.86 5.04 12.63
CA VAL A 88 -31.87 4.13 12.06
C VAL A 88 -31.01 3.56 13.19
N SER A 89 -30.87 2.24 13.22
CA SER A 89 -29.98 1.58 14.20
C SER A 89 -28.58 2.14 14.10
N HIS A 90 -27.92 2.40 15.24
CA HIS A 90 -26.58 2.98 15.36
C HIS A 90 -26.44 4.46 15.01
N VAL A 91 -27.55 5.15 14.73
CA VAL A 91 -27.60 6.61 14.81
C VAL A 91 -27.89 6.98 16.26
N GLN A 92 -26.94 7.64 16.91
CA GLN A 92 -27.08 8.07 18.30
C GLN A 92 -27.98 9.30 18.38
N ASP A 93 -27.75 10.25 17.48
CA ASP A 93 -28.42 11.55 17.48
C ASP A 93 -28.31 12.22 16.09
N VAL A 94 -29.24 13.12 15.77
CA VAL A 94 -29.24 13.90 14.52
C VAL A 94 -29.39 15.36 14.87
N LEU A 95 -28.27 16.08 14.88
CA LEU A 95 -28.28 17.48 15.23
C LEU A 95 -28.81 18.31 14.08
N TRP A 96 -29.91 18.96 14.35
CA TRP A 96 -30.48 19.91 13.43
C TRP A 96 -30.92 21.19 14.16
N TYR A 97 -31.43 22.13 13.38
CA TYR A 97 -31.82 23.44 13.85
C TYR A 97 -32.91 23.38 14.94
N ASP A 98 -33.81 22.40 14.88
CA ASP A 98 -34.96 22.32 15.77
C ASP A 98 -34.61 21.87 17.20
N ASP A 99 -33.45 21.25 17.40
CA ASP A 99 -32.85 20.99 18.72
C ASP A 99 -32.44 22.28 19.45
N VAL A 100 -32.17 23.34 18.69
CA VAL A 100 -31.61 24.60 19.19
C VAL A 100 -32.67 25.72 19.22
N ALA A 101 -33.60 25.74 18.25
CA ALA A 101 -34.67 26.73 18.19
C ALA A 101 -35.92 26.21 17.46
N ASP A 102 -37.11 26.61 17.92
CA ASP A 102 -38.39 26.19 17.32
C ASP A 102 -38.49 26.60 15.83
N ILE A 103 -38.93 25.67 14.96
CA ILE A 103 -39.13 25.87 13.50
C ILE A 103 -40.19 26.94 13.21
N SER A 104 -41.06 27.26 14.17
CA SER A 104 -42.00 28.36 14.05
C SER A 104 -41.37 29.76 14.14
N LEU A 105 -40.10 29.87 14.57
CA LEU A 105 -39.38 31.15 14.61
C LEU A 105 -38.87 31.55 13.21
N PRO A 106 -39.08 32.80 12.77
CA PRO A 106 -38.49 33.31 11.54
C PRO A 106 -36.96 33.17 11.56
N THR A 107 -36.37 32.73 10.43
CA THR A 107 -34.92 32.48 10.32
C THR A 107 -34.04 33.72 10.57
N GLU A 108 -34.63 34.90 10.56
CA GLU A 108 -34.01 36.20 10.86
C GLU A 108 -33.82 36.46 12.36
N MET A 109 -34.56 35.77 13.22
CA MET A 109 -34.43 35.82 14.68
C MET A 109 -33.31 34.91 15.21
N ILE A 110 -32.75 34.05 14.36
CA ILE A 110 -31.67 33.12 14.70
C ILE A 110 -30.36 33.91 14.86
N PRO A 111 -29.54 33.63 15.89
CA PRO A 111 -28.18 34.14 15.99
C PRO A 111 -27.40 33.92 14.69
N LYS A 112 -26.72 34.95 14.20
CA LYS A 112 -26.07 34.94 12.87
C LYS A 112 -25.08 33.79 12.70
N ASP A 113 -24.43 33.36 13.77
CA ASP A 113 -23.42 32.30 13.73
C ASP A 113 -24.05 30.91 13.57
N ILE A 114 -25.19 30.67 14.23
CA ILE A 114 -25.99 29.43 14.09
C ILE A 114 -26.66 29.40 12.72
N ARG A 115 -27.27 30.51 12.29
CA ARG A 115 -27.90 30.62 10.97
C ARG A 115 -26.91 30.28 9.86
N LYS A 116 -25.70 30.82 9.90
CA LYS A 116 -24.66 30.55 8.90
C LYS A 116 -24.11 29.13 8.93
N ALA A 117 -24.23 28.44 10.06
CA ALA A 117 -23.76 27.07 10.19
C ALA A 117 -24.78 26.05 9.63
N PHE A 118 -26.07 26.27 9.89
CA PHE A 118 -27.11 25.30 9.55
C PHE A 118 -27.95 25.67 8.32
N ILE A 119 -28.00 26.93 7.90
CA ILE A 119 -28.88 27.40 6.81
C ILE A 119 -28.09 28.29 5.84
N ASN A 120 -28.06 27.92 4.56
CA ASN A 120 -27.61 28.82 3.51
C ASN A 120 -28.53 28.79 2.28
N GLY A 121 -29.22 29.89 2.02
CA GLY A 121 -30.24 29.94 0.96
C GLY A 121 -31.31 28.87 1.17
N ASP A 122 -31.51 28.03 0.15
CA ASP A 122 -32.46 26.91 0.15
C ASP A 122 -31.82 25.59 0.63
N ALA A 123 -30.59 25.63 1.14
CA ALA A 123 -29.88 24.47 1.66
C ALA A 123 -29.82 24.49 3.20
N THR A 124 -30.04 23.32 3.80
CA THR A 124 -30.01 23.11 5.25
C THR A 124 -29.02 22.02 5.62
N MET A 125 -28.24 22.21 6.68
CA MET A 125 -27.25 21.25 7.18
C MET A 125 -27.78 20.51 8.42
N MET A 126 -27.49 19.21 8.53
CA MET A 126 -27.65 18.40 9.74
C MET A 126 -26.32 17.70 10.06
N LEU A 127 -26.09 17.37 11.32
CA LEU A 127 -24.97 16.53 11.74
C LEU A 127 -25.52 15.22 12.31
N VAL A 128 -25.26 14.12 11.62
CA VAL A 128 -25.64 12.79 12.10
C VAL A 128 -24.49 12.21 12.92
N LEU A 129 -24.79 11.80 14.15
CA LEU A 129 -23.83 11.21 15.09
C LEU A 129 -24.05 9.70 15.17
N PHE A 130 -22.98 8.93 15.09
CA PHE A 130 -23.02 7.48 15.18
C PHE A 130 -22.50 7.00 16.54
N ASP A 131 -23.11 5.94 17.06
CA ASP A 131 -22.78 5.36 18.37
C ASP A 131 -21.50 4.48 18.35
N ASP A 132 -20.84 4.38 17.21
CA ASP A 132 -19.68 3.54 16.96
C ASP A 132 -18.69 4.26 16.02
N THR A 133 -17.50 3.69 15.87
CA THR A 133 -16.38 4.27 15.10
C THR A 133 -16.69 4.38 13.61
N THR A 134 -15.93 5.24 12.93
CA THR A 134 -16.08 5.56 11.48
C THR A 134 -16.05 4.33 10.57
N SER A 135 -15.30 3.31 10.96
CA SER A 135 -15.03 2.10 10.16
C SER A 135 -15.73 0.86 10.68
N SER A 136 -16.62 0.98 11.66
CA SER A 136 -17.36 -0.17 12.18
C SER A 136 -18.41 -0.63 11.16
N ASP A 137 -18.69 -1.94 11.14
CA ASP A 137 -19.75 -2.48 10.29
C ASP A 137 -21.11 -1.83 10.61
N ASN A 138 -21.35 -1.52 11.89
CA ASN A 138 -22.54 -0.85 12.38
C ASN A 138 -22.72 0.55 11.75
N SER A 139 -21.70 1.41 11.82
CA SER A 139 -21.74 2.77 11.28
C SER A 139 -21.89 2.80 9.76
N MET A 140 -21.21 1.88 9.05
CA MET A 140 -21.32 1.76 7.59
C MET A 140 -22.70 1.24 7.17
N GLU A 141 -23.31 0.33 7.94
CA GLU A 141 -24.68 -0.13 7.72
C GLU A 141 -25.70 0.96 7.99
N ALA A 142 -25.56 1.71 9.09
CA ALA A 142 -26.38 2.87 9.41
C ALA A 142 -26.33 3.89 8.27
N LEU A 143 -25.13 4.25 7.81
CA LEU A 143 -24.97 5.15 6.66
C LEU A 143 -25.65 4.61 5.39
N THR A 144 -25.56 3.31 5.14
CA THR A 144 -26.23 2.70 4.00
C THR A 144 -27.76 2.78 4.11
N GLN A 145 -28.31 2.67 5.32
CA GLN A 145 -29.73 2.88 5.57
C GLN A 145 -30.12 4.36 5.40
N LEU A 146 -29.33 5.29 5.94
CA LEU A 146 -29.54 6.73 5.76
C LEU A 146 -29.55 7.11 4.27
N ARG A 147 -28.63 6.57 3.47
CA ARG A 147 -28.60 6.77 2.01
C ARG A 147 -29.81 6.19 1.26
N LYS A 148 -30.52 5.21 1.84
CA LYS A 148 -31.77 4.67 1.26
C LYS A 148 -32.99 5.52 1.61
N ILE A 149 -32.99 6.13 2.79
CA ILE A 149 -34.03 7.06 3.26
C ILE A 149 -33.87 8.42 2.56
N ALA A 150 -32.62 8.87 2.43
CA ALA A 150 -32.25 10.09 1.73
C ALA A 150 -32.76 10.07 0.28
N ASN A 151 -33.43 11.16 -0.12
CA ASN A 151 -33.82 11.38 -1.50
C ASN A 151 -32.67 12.05 -2.30
N LYS A 152 -32.90 12.39 -3.58
CA LYS A 152 -31.90 13.04 -4.45
C LYS A 152 -31.45 14.44 -3.99
N GLN A 153 -32.12 15.00 -2.99
CA GLN A 153 -31.85 16.32 -2.45
C GLN A 153 -30.98 16.26 -1.19
N CYS A 154 -30.67 15.06 -0.69
CA CYS A 154 -29.95 14.84 0.54
C CYS A 154 -28.56 14.24 0.27
N PHE A 155 -27.53 14.94 0.75
CA PHE A 155 -26.13 14.67 0.48
C PHE A 155 -25.38 14.41 1.80
N ILE A 156 -25.09 13.14 2.06
CA ILE A 156 -24.40 12.71 3.28
C ILE A 156 -22.89 12.63 3.02
N SER A 157 -22.14 13.49 3.69
CA SER A 157 -20.68 13.66 3.64
C SER A 157 -20.03 13.24 4.96
N GLY A 158 -18.70 13.01 4.94
CA GLY A 158 -17.91 12.62 6.10
C GLY A 158 -17.13 11.33 5.87
N MET A 159 -16.20 11.03 6.79
CA MET A 159 -15.29 9.89 6.65
C MET A 159 -16.01 8.54 6.61
N THR A 160 -17.13 8.36 7.33
CA THR A 160 -17.93 7.13 7.26
C THR A 160 -18.40 6.84 5.84
N GLY A 161 -18.75 7.90 5.08
CA GLY A 161 -19.13 7.79 3.68
C GLY A 161 -17.99 7.40 2.75
N ILE A 162 -16.80 7.95 2.98
CA ILE A 162 -15.60 7.60 2.23
C ILE A 162 -15.24 6.13 2.50
N VAL A 163 -15.19 5.71 3.77
CA VAL A 163 -14.84 4.34 4.18
C VAL A 163 -15.87 3.34 3.66
N THR A 164 -17.17 3.67 3.70
CA THR A 164 -18.24 2.81 3.15
C THR A 164 -18.11 2.64 1.65
N ASP A 165 -17.79 3.70 0.91
CA ASP A 165 -17.61 3.65 -0.54
C ASP A 165 -16.35 2.83 -0.90
N ILE A 166 -15.25 2.98 -0.16
CA ILE A 166 -14.05 2.13 -0.27
C ILE A 166 -14.41 0.66 -0.05
N LYS A 167 -15.12 0.33 1.03
CA LYS A 167 -15.54 -1.05 1.35
C LYS A 167 -16.32 -1.67 0.20
N ASN A 168 -17.33 -0.96 -0.30
CA ASN A 168 -18.20 -1.45 -1.36
C ASN A 168 -17.44 -1.71 -2.68
N ILE A 169 -16.51 -0.82 -3.03
CA ILE A 169 -15.69 -0.98 -4.24
C ILE A 169 -14.68 -2.11 -4.05
N ALA A 170 -13.93 -2.10 -2.93
CA ALA A 170 -12.91 -3.10 -2.64
C ALA A 170 -13.49 -4.52 -2.62
N MET A 171 -14.65 -4.73 -1.98
CA MET A 171 -15.33 -6.03 -1.96
C MET A 171 -15.71 -6.53 -3.36
N LYS A 172 -16.10 -5.61 -4.26
CA LYS A 172 -16.48 -5.96 -5.64
C LYS A 172 -15.24 -6.24 -6.51
N GLU A 173 -14.18 -5.46 -6.35
CA GLU A 173 -13.04 -5.49 -7.26
C GLU A 173 -11.96 -6.51 -6.88
N LEU A 174 -11.81 -6.83 -5.59
CA LEU A 174 -10.72 -7.70 -5.11
C LEU A 174 -10.69 -9.08 -5.81
N PRO A 175 -11.80 -9.82 -5.98
CA PRO A 175 -11.77 -11.07 -6.74
C PRO A 175 -11.37 -10.87 -8.21
N ILE A 176 -11.78 -9.75 -8.79
CA ILE A 176 -11.51 -9.40 -10.19
C ILE A 176 -10.03 -9.09 -10.37
N TYR A 177 -9.39 -8.40 -9.42
CA TYR A 177 -7.95 -8.14 -9.45
C TYR A 177 -7.13 -9.43 -9.55
N VAL A 178 -7.48 -10.43 -8.75
CA VAL A 178 -6.78 -11.74 -8.75
C VAL A 178 -6.94 -12.42 -10.11
N VAL A 179 -8.15 -12.43 -10.67
CA VAL A 179 -8.43 -13.05 -11.96
C VAL A 179 -7.70 -12.34 -13.08
N ILE A 180 -7.75 -11.01 -13.14
CA ILE A 180 -7.04 -10.20 -14.15
C ILE A 180 -5.54 -10.44 -14.05
N ALA A 181 -4.97 -10.36 -12.84
CA ALA A 181 -3.54 -10.56 -12.62
C ALA A 181 -3.09 -11.95 -13.07
N ALA A 182 -3.84 -13.00 -12.70
CA ALA A 182 -3.56 -14.37 -13.09
C ALA A 182 -3.68 -14.58 -14.61
N LEU A 183 -4.72 -14.06 -15.24
CA LEU A 183 -4.96 -14.22 -16.69
C LEU A 183 -3.89 -13.50 -17.52
N LEU A 184 -3.55 -12.26 -17.18
CA LEU A 184 -2.53 -11.52 -17.93
C LEU A 184 -1.13 -12.10 -17.71
N SER A 185 -0.82 -12.55 -16.49
CA SER A 185 0.40 -13.30 -16.22
C SER A 185 0.44 -14.62 -17.01
N LEU A 186 -0.69 -15.34 -17.09
CA LEU A 186 -0.80 -16.55 -17.89
C LEU A 186 -0.44 -16.28 -19.35
N VAL A 187 -0.99 -15.23 -19.96
CA VAL A 187 -0.70 -14.86 -21.35
C VAL A 187 0.80 -14.62 -21.55
N VAL A 188 1.45 -13.85 -20.67
CA VAL A 188 2.90 -13.60 -20.77
C VAL A 188 3.71 -14.88 -20.58
N LEU A 189 3.33 -15.71 -19.61
CA LEU A 189 4.02 -16.97 -19.34
C LEU A 189 3.86 -17.96 -20.50
N GLU A 190 2.69 -18.02 -21.15
CA GLU A 190 2.50 -18.82 -22.36
C GLU A 190 3.41 -18.38 -23.50
N ILE A 191 3.59 -17.08 -23.68
CA ILE A 191 4.49 -16.52 -24.70
C ILE A 191 5.97 -16.82 -24.39
N THR A 192 6.33 -16.86 -23.11
CA THR A 192 7.73 -16.96 -22.66
C THR A 192 8.18 -18.37 -22.27
N SER A 193 7.24 -19.26 -21.91
CA SER A 193 7.46 -20.67 -21.55
C SER A 193 7.68 -21.54 -22.79
N GLY A 194 8.27 -22.72 -22.60
CA GLY A 194 8.47 -23.72 -23.66
C GLY A 194 7.38 -24.80 -23.73
N SER A 195 6.35 -24.70 -22.91
CA SER A 195 5.23 -25.65 -22.83
C SER A 195 3.96 -24.95 -22.38
N PHE A 196 2.83 -25.33 -22.98
CA PHE A 196 1.50 -24.78 -22.67
C PHE A 196 0.97 -25.22 -21.30
N VAL A 197 1.45 -26.32 -20.73
CA VAL A 197 0.94 -26.79 -19.42
C VAL A 197 1.67 -26.10 -18.27
N VAL A 198 2.92 -25.71 -18.47
CA VAL A 198 3.80 -25.18 -17.42
C VAL A 198 3.23 -23.92 -16.75
N PRO A 199 2.78 -22.88 -17.48
CA PRO A 199 2.21 -21.67 -16.88
C PRO A 199 1.03 -21.94 -15.94
N PHE A 200 0.13 -22.87 -16.31
CA PHE A 200 -0.98 -23.26 -15.44
C PHE A 200 -0.50 -23.91 -14.14
N LEU A 201 0.55 -24.74 -14.19
CA LEU A 201 1.12 -25.34 -12.98
C LEU A 201 1.77 -24.30 -12.07
N PHE A 202 2.40 -23.28 -12.65
CA PHE A 202 2.95 -22.15 -11.88
C PHE A 202 1.85 -21.39 -11.17
N LEU A 203 0.82 -20.96 -11.91
CA LEU A 203 -0.31 -20.22 -11.33
C LEU A 203 -1.08 -21.05 -10.30
N LEU A 204 -1.22 -22.37 -10.50
CA LEU A 204 -1.83 -23.23 -9.50
C LEU A 204 -0.99 -23.28 -8.21
N SER A 205 0.33 -23.49 -8.32
CA SER A 205 1.22 -23.53 -7.15
C SER A 205 1.28 -22.18 -6.41
N ILE A 206 1.33 -21.09 -7.16
CA ILE A 206 1.36 -19.72 -6.61
C ILE A 206 0.00 -19.36 -6.01
N GLY A 207 -1.10 -19.73 -6.67
CA GLY A 207 -2.46 -19.54 -6.15
C GLY A 207 -2.67 -20.23 -4.81
N LEU A 208 -2.17 -21.46 -4.65
CA LEU A 208 -2.16 -22.15 -3.35
C LEU A 208 -1.34 -21.38 -2.31
N ALA A 209 -0.16 -20.87 -2.68
CA ALA A 209 0.66 -20.06 -1.77
C ALA A 209 -0.03 -18.74 -1.36
N ILE A 210 -0.77 -18.10 -2.26
CA ILE A 210 -1.55 -16.89 -1.97
C ILE A 210 -2.70 -17.22 -1.01
N LEU A 211 -3.43 -18.32 -1.25
CA LEU A 211 -4.51 -18.76 -0.37
C LEU A 211 -3.99 -19.03 1.05
N TYR A 212 -2.86 -19.73 1.19
CA TYR A 212 -2.25 -19.98 2.50
C TYR A 212 -1.81 -18.68 3.17
N ASN A 213 -1.26 -17.73 2.40
CA ASN A 213 -0.84 -16.45 2.92
C ASN A 213 -2.02 -15.65 3.47
N LEU A 214 -3.06 -15.44 2.64
CA LEU A 214 -4.27 -14.73 3.04
C LEU A 214 -5.00 -15.45 4.18
N GLY A 215 -5.07 -16.78 4.17
CA GLY A 215 -5.71 -17.56 5.23
C GLY A 215 -4.99 -17.48 6.57
N SER A 216 -3.67 -17.41 6.56
CA SER A 216 -2.89 -17.23 7.78
C SER A 216 -2.98 -15.82 8.39
N ASN A 217 -3.67 -14.87 7.76
CA ASN A 217 -3.90 -13.53 8.32
C ASN A 217 -4.83 -13.55 9.53
N ILE A 218 -5.55 -14.64 9.78
CA ILE A 218 -6.33 -14.83 11.01
C ILE A 218 -5.48 -14.66 12.28
N ILE A 219 -4.17 -14.92 12.22
CA ILE A 219 -3.23 -14.74 13.33
C ILE A 219 -3.05 -13.25 13.68
N LEU A 220 -3.21 -12.35 12.69
CA LEU A 220 -3.14 -10.90 12.86
C LEU A 220 -4.47 -10.29 13.29
N GLY A 221 -5.59 -11.02 13.15
CA GLY A 221 -6.94 -10.58 13.48
C GLY A 221 -7.58 -9.74 12.37
N GLU A 222 -6.89 -8.68 11.94
CA GLU A 222 -7.32 -7.80 10.86
C GLU A 222 -6.19 -7.48 9.88
N THR A 223 -6.57 -7.08 8.66
CA THR A 223 -5.63 -6.59 7.63
C THR A 223 -6.23 -5.45 6.83
N SER A 224 -5.38 -4.55 6.33
CA SER A 224 -5.85 -3.43 5.51
C SER A 224 -6.43 -3.93 4.18
N TYR A 225 -7.45 -3.24 3.67
CA TYR A 225 -7.96 -3.46 2.32
C TYR A 225 -6.87 -3.30 1.24
N ILE A 226 -5.90 -2.39 1.44
CA ILE A 226 -4.77 -2.19 0.51
C ILE A 226 -3.88 -3.42 0.52
N THR A 227 -3.49 -3.89 1.71
CA THR A 227 -2.68 -5.09 1.88
C THR A 227 -3.36 -6.28 1.23
N GLN A 228 -4.66 -6.48 1.48
CA GLN A 228 -5.41 -7.60 0.92
C GLN A 228 -5.52 -7.55 -0.61
N ALA A 229 -5.83 -6.38 -1.17
CA ALA A 229 -5.95 -6.18 -2.61
C ALA A 229 -4.62 -6.41 -3.35
N LEU A 230 -3.51 -5.96 -2.77
CA LEU A 230 -2.20 -6.05 -3.39
C LEU A 230 -1.53 -7.41 -3.16
N THR A 231 -1.81 -8.09 -2.04
CA THR A 231 -1.12 -9.35 -1.65
C THR A 231 -1.10 -10.36 -2.78
N ALA A 232 -2.23 -10.62 -3.43
CA ALA A 232 -2.31 -11.61 -4.49
C ALA A 232 -1.47 -11.22 -5.72
N VAL A 233 -1.53 -9.95 -6.14
CA VAL A 233 -0.82 -9.42 -7.31
C VAL A 233 0.68 -9.42 -7.08
N LEU A 234 1.10 -8.95 -5.90
CA LEU A 234 2.50 -8.81 -5.51
C LEU A 234 3.16 -10.16 -5.28
N GLN A 235 2.50 -11.04 -4.52
CA GLN A 235 3.03 -12.37 -4.25
C GLN A 235 3.15 -13.18 -5.54
N LEU A 236 2.21 -13.01 -6.47
CA LEU A 236 2.32 -13.62 -7.80
C LEU A 236 3.60 -13.17 -8.51
N GLY A 237 3.87 -11.88 -8.56
CA GLY A 237 5.09 -11.33 -9.19
C GLY A 237 6.37 -11.87 -8.56
N VAL A 238 6.49 -11.74 -7.24
CA VAL A 238 7.71 -12.12 -6.50
C VAL A 238 7.99 -13.63 -6.54
N THR A 239 6.95 -14.47 -6.52
CA THR A 239 7.12 -15.94 -6.45
C THR A 239 7.24 -16.62 -7.82
N MET A 240 6.95 -15.88 -8.90
CA MET A 240 7.06 -16.38 -10.27
C MET A 240 8.47 -16.86 -10.61
N ASP A 241 9.46 -16.08 -10.20
CA ASP A 241 10.87 -16.28 -10.53
C ASP A 241 11.42 -17.58 -9.97
N TYR A 242 10.97 -17.92 -8.78
CA TYR A 242 11.36 -19.15 -8.10
C TYR A 242 10.88 -20.35 -8.91
N SER A 243 9.66 -20.27 -9.45
CA SER A 243 9.05 -21.31 -10.28
C SER A 243 9.80 -21.48 -11.61
N ILE A 244 10.13 -20.37 -12.27
CA ILE A 244 10.94 -20.36 -13.51
C ILE A 244 12.32 -20.95 -13.24
N PHE A 245 12.98 -20.55 -12.15
CA PHE A 245 14.30 -21.04 -11.78
C PHE A 245 14.30 -22.55 -11.51
N LEU A 246 13.31 -23.05 -10.77
CA LEU A 246 13.15 -24.47 -10.50
C LEU A 246 13.00 -25.26 -11.80
N LEU A 247 12.13 -24.81 -12.70
CA LEU A 247 11.90 -25.48 -13.97
C LEU A 247 13.17 -25.52 -14.82
N ASN A 248 13.86 -24.39 -14.97
CA ASN A 248 15.11 -24.32 -15.71
C ASN A 248 16.18 -25.25 -15.10
N SER A 249 16.28 -25.28 -13.77
CA SER A 249 17.18 -26.21 -13.08
C SER A 249 16.75 -27.67 -13.27
N TYR A 250 15.45 -27.97 -13.37
CA TYR A 250 14.96 -29.31 -13.64
C TYR A 250 15.31 -29.76 -15.06
N GLU A 251 15.11 -28.91 -16.06
CA GLU A 251 15.50 -29.20 -17.45
C GLU A 251 17.01 -29.42 -17.61
N GLU A 252 17.84 -28.60 -16.95
CA GLU A 252 19.30 -28.77 -16.94
C GLU A 252 19.71 -30.12 -16.34
N ASN A 253 19.07 -30.53 -15.24
CA ASN A 253 19.38 -31.82 -14.60
C ASN A 253 18.76 -33.02 -15.34
N LYS A 254 17.65 -32.84 -16.07
CA LYS A 254 17.05 -33.89 -16.92
C LYS A 254 17.98 -34.27 -18.06
N LYS A 255 18.73 -33.30 -18.63
CA LYS A 255 19.81 -33.56 -19.60
C LYS A 255 21.00 -34.28 -18.98
N ARG A 256 21.31 -33.99 -17.71
CA ARG A 256 22.44 -34.59 -16.99
C ARG A 256 22.16 -36.01 -16.48
N PHE A 257 20.91 -36.31 -16.13
CA PHE A 257 20.46 -37.61 -15.64
C PHE A 257 19.27 -38.12 -16.47
N PRO A 258 19.52 -38.59 -17.72
CA PRO A 258 18.46 -39.10 -18.58
C PRO A 258 17.72 -40.28 -17.93
N GLY A 259 16.39 -40.32 -18.02
CA GLY A 259 15.55 -41.39 -17.47
C GLY A 259 15.31 -41.33 -15.95
N GLU A 260 16.19 -40.70 -15.16
CA GLU A 260 16.08 -40.62 -13.70
C GLU A 260 15.37 -39.34 -13.21
N LYS A 261 14.07 -39.20 -13.48
CA LYS A 261 13.27 -37.98 -13.19
C LYS A 261 13.32 -37.54 -11.73
N GLU A 262 13.24 -38.48 -10.79
CA GLU A 262 13.30 -38.18 -9.34
C GLU A 262 14.68 -37.63 -8.93
N ARG A 263 15.75 -38.19 -9.49
CA ARG A 263 17.11 -37.72 -9.22
C ARG A 263 17.31 -36.34 -9.82
N ALA A 264 16.86 -36.13 -11.07
CA ALA A 264 16.93 -34.83 -11.72
C ALA A 264 16.19 -33.77 -10.90
N MET A 265 14.97 -34.05 -10.43
CA MET A 265 14.20 -33.13 -9.58
C MET A 265 14.85 -32.91 -8.22
N GLY A 266 15.39 -33.95 -7.58
CA GLY A 266 16.09 -33.81 -6.30
C GLY A 266 17.33 -32.91 -6.38
N HIS A 267 18.07 -32.95 -7.49
CA HIS A 267 19.15 -32.01 -7.77
C HIS A 267 18.63 -30.61 -8.11
N ALA A 268 17.52 -30.51 -8.85
CA ALA A 268 16.90 -29.23 -9.18
C ALA A 268 16.42 -28.48 -7.93
N ILE A 269 15.72 -29.15 -7.02
CA ILE A 269 15.30 -28.59 -5.73
C ILE A 269 16.53 -28.12 -4.93
N ALA A 270 17.60 -28.90 -4.88
CA ALA A 270 18.80 -28.53 -4.11
C ALA A 270 19.53 -27.31 -4.71
N ASN A 271 19.59 -27.20 -6.03
CA ASN A 271 20.16 -26.03 -6.71
C ASN A 271 19.27 -24.80 -6.54
N THR A 272 17.95 -24.99 -6.68
CA THR A 272 16.93 -23.95 -6.51
C THR A 272 16.96 -23.40 -5.10
N PHE A 273 16.91 -24.25 -4.08
CA PHE A 273 16.96 -23.81 -2.69
C PHE A 273 18.21 -22.97 -2.39
N LYS A 274 19.38 -23.37 -2.90
CA LYS A 274 20.61 -22.57 -2.70
C LYS A 274 20.56 -21.19 -3.38
N SER A 275 19.91 -21.09 -4.53
CA SER A 275 19.84 -19.84 -5.30
C SER A 275 18.71 -18.93 -4.82
N VAL A 276 17.52 -19.50 -4.64
CA VAL A 276 16.28 -18.81 -4.29
C VAL A 276 16.31 -18.30 -2.87
N VAL A 277 16.89 -19.05 -1.90
CA VAL A 277 16.92 -18.60 -0.49
C VAL A 277 17.67 -17.27 -0.34
N GLY A 278 18.75 -17.05 -1.09
CA GLY A 278 19.47 -15.78 -1.07
C GLY A 278 18.59 -14.60 -1.52
N SER A 279 17.88 -14.78 -2.64
CA SER A 279 16.90 -13.83 -3.18
C SER A 279 15.71 -13.59 -2.24
N SER A 280 15.10 -14.67 -1.76
CA SER A 280 13.92 -14.55 -0.91
C SER A 280 14.23 -13.90 0.43
N VAL A 281 15.44 -14.11 0.98
CA VAL A 281 15.87 -13.44 2.22
C VAL A 281 16.00 -11.94 2.01
N THR A 282 16.53 -11.47 0.87
CA THR A 282 16.56 -10.04 0.57
C THR A 282 15.16 -9.46 0.42
N THR A 283 14.26 -10.16 -0.26
CA THR A 283 12.88 -9.69 -0.47
C THR A 283 12.08 -9.68 0.84
N VAL A 284 12.23 -10.70 1.67
CA VAL A 284 11.66 -10.75 3.03
C VAL A 284 12.20 -9.60 3.88
N ALA A 285 13.50 -9.33 3.83
CA ALA A 285 14.08 -8.23 4.60
C ALA A 285 13.58 -6.86 4.14
N GLY A 286 13.39 -6.65 2.83
CA GLY A 286 12.77 -5.44 2.29
C GLY A 286 11.35 -5.23 2.82
N PHE A 287 10.54 -6.28 2.90
CA PHE A 287 9.21 -6.21 3.50
C PHE A 287 9.25 -6.01 5.03
N ILE A 288 10.17 -6.67 5.74
CA ILE A 288 10.34 -6.49 7.19
C ILE A 288 10.80 -5.07 7.52
N ALA A 289 11.54 -4.40 6.63
CA ALA A 289 11.94 -3.01 6.84
C ALA A 289 10.73 -2.06 6.94
N LEU A 290 9.60 -2.38 6.30
CA LEU A 290 8.34 -1.64 6.46
C LEU A 290 7.78 -1.72 7.89
N CYS A 291 8.15 -2.74 8.67
CA CYS A 291 7.69 -2.86 10.06
C CYS A 291 8.30 -1.83 11.00
N VAL A 292 9.32 -1.08 10.56
CA VAL A 292 9.93 0.02 11.33
C VAL A 292 9.12 1.31 11.22
N MET A 293 8.15 1.37 10.30
CA MET A 293 7.24 2.52 10.22
C MET A 293 6.47 2.70 11.51
N THR A 294 6.30 3.96 11.88
CA THR A 294 5.42 4.39 12.96
C THR A 294 3.96 4.23 12.51
N PHE A 295 3.66 4.55 11.25
CA PHE A 295 2.37 4.28 10.64
C PHE A 295 2.18 2.77 10.41
N ALA A 296 1.26 2.17 11.15
CA ALA A 296 1.15 0.72 11.28
C ALA A 296 0.75 0.00 9.99
N LEU A 297 0.28 0.72 8.96
CA LEU A 297 0.02 0.15 7.62
C LEU A 297 1.29 -0.48 7.03
N GLY A 298 2.46 0.10 7.30
CA GLY A 298 3.75 -0.46 6.88
C GLY A 298 4.00 -1.83 7.51
N ARG A 299 3.69 -1.98 8.80
CA ARG A 299 3.79 -3.26 9.52
C ARG A 299 2.80 -4.30 9.00
N ASP A 300 1.55 -3.90 8.75
CA ASP A 300 0.52 -4.77 8.19
C ASP A 300 0.97 -5.34 6.83
N LEU A 301 1.33 -4.46 5.89
CA LEU A 301 1.80 -4.86 4.57
C LEU A 301 3.11 -5.66 4.64
N GLY A 302 4.07 -5.22 5.45
CA GLY A 302 5.38 -5.85 5.62
C GLY A 302 5.29 -7.29 6.11
N ILE A 303 4.49 -7.55 7.16
CA ILE A 303 4.35 -8.90 7.72
C ILE A 303 3.62 -9.83 6.75
N VAL A 304 2.51 -9.38 6.16
CA VAL A 304 1.71 -10.21 5.24
C VAL A 304 2.53 -10.57 4.01
N MET A 305 3.29 -9.62 3.46
CA MET A 305 4.12 -9.87 2.29
C MET A 305 5.36 -10.72 2.59
N ALA A 306 6.07 -10.46 3.69
CA ALA A 306 7.20 -11.29 4.11
C ALA A 306 6.80 -12.75 4.30
N LYS A 307 5.67 -12.99 4.97
CA LYS A 307 5.06 -14.32 5.12
C LYS A 307 4.70 -14.94 3.77
N GLY A 308 4.09 -14.16 2.88
CA GLY A 308 3.75 -14.59 1.52
C GLY A 308 4.95 -15.07 0.71
N VAL A 309 6.09 -14.36 0.81
CA VAL A 309 7.34 -14.78 0.14
C VAL A 309 7.85 -16.10 0.73
N VAL A 310 7.87 -16.26 2.05
CA VAL A 310 8.32 -17.50 2.71
C VAL A 310 7.44 -18.68 2.30
N ILE A 311 6.11 -18.51 2.37
CA ILE A 311 5.14 -19.53 1.93
C ILE A 311 5.34 -19.85 0.45
N GLY A 312 5.54 -18.82 -0.39
CA GLY A 312 5.82 -18.96 -1.81
C GLY A 312 7.05 -19.82 -2.10
N VAL A 313 8.16 -19.59 -1.38
CA VAL A 313 9.38 -20.42 -1.50
C VAL A 313 9.09 -21.86 -1.08
N ILE A 314 8.37 -22.07 0.02
CA ILE A 314 8.00 -23.42 0.50
C ILE A 314 7.17 -24.15 -0.56
N CYS A 315 6.11 -23.52 -1.10
CA CYS A 315 5.29 -24.09 -2.16
C CYS A 315 6.11 -24.36 -3.44
N CYS A 316 7.01 -23.45 -3.80
CA CYS A 316 7.89 -23.61 -4.95
C CYS A 316 8.83 -24.82 -4.81
N VAL A 317 9.31 -25.18 -3.61
CA VAL A 317 10.21 -26.33 -3.43
C VAL A 317 9.50 -27.63 -3.05
N THR A 318 8.17 -27.58 -2.82
CA THR A 318 7.36 -28.75 -2.42
C THR A 318 6.26 -29.07 -3.43
N ILE A 319 5.27 -28.18 -3.56
CA ILE A 319 4.06 -28.37 -4.39
C ILE A 319 4.41 -28.33 -5.87
N LEU A 320 5.17 -27.33 -6.32
CA LEU A 320 5.50 -27.18 -7.74
C LEU A 320 6.28 -28.40 -8.31
N PRO A 321 7.34 -28.93 -7.65
CA PRO A 321 7.99 -30.15 -8.10
C PRO A 321 7.03 -31.34 -8.22
N ALA A 322 6.09 -31.46 -7.27
CA ALA A 322 5.11 -32.53 -7.29
C ALA A 322 4.16 -32.40 -8.48
N LEU A 323 3.67 -31.18 -8.76
CA LEU A 323 2.86 -30.87 -9.94
C LEU A 323 3.62 -31.19 -11.23
N ILE A 324 4.85 -30.69 -11.39
CA ILE A 324 5.68 -30.94 -12.58
C ILE A 324 5.89 -32.45 -12.80
N LEU A 325 6.19 -33.21 -11.74
CA LEU A 325 6.42 -34.66 -11.86
C LEU A 325 5.15 -35.45 -12.19
N VAL A 326 3.97 -35.03 -11.71
CA VAL A 326 2.68 -35.67 -12.02
C VAL A 326 2.27 -35.36 -13.46
N PHE A 327 2.44 -34.11 -13.90
CA PHE A 327 2.05 -33.64 -15.23
C PHE A 327 3.19 -33.69 -16.27
N ASP A 328 4.27 -34.42 -16.01
CA ASP A 328 5.44 -34.48 -16.90
C ASP A 328 5.11 -34.98 -18.32
N LYS A 329 4.21 -35.97 -18.46
CA LYS A 329 3.73 -36.44 -19.78
C LYS A 329 2.98 -35.33 -20.56
N PRO A 330 1.96 -34.65 -20.00
CA PRO A 330 1.36 -33.46 -20.60
C PRO A 330 2.35 -32.35 -20.95
N ILE A 331 3.31 -32.06 -20.08
CA ILE A 331 4.35 -31.05 -20.33
C ILE A 331 5.15 -31.42 -21.57
N GLU A 332 5.61 -32.68 -21.70
CA GLU A 332 6.34 -33.15 -22.88
C GLU A 332 5.50 -33.08 -24.17
N LYS A 333 4.22 -33.45 -24.11
CA LYS A 333 3.32 -33.44 -25.28
C LYS A 333 3.02 -32.05 -25.81
N THR A 334 3.05 -31.03 -24.96
CA THR A 334 2.71 -29.64 -25.28
C THR A 334 3.93 -28.74 -25.45
N ARG A 335 5.12 -29.33 -25.60
CA ARG A 335 6.35 -28.58 -25.86
C ARG A 335 6.30 -27.89 -27.21
N HIS A 336 6.72 -26.63 -27.23
CA HIS A 336 6.85 -25.83 -28.44
C HIS A 336 8.18 -25.07 -28.43
N LYS A 337 8.50 -24.41 -29.55
CA LYS A 337 9.73 -23.61 -29.66
C LYS A 337 9.59 -22.34 -28.82
N LEU A 338 10.56 -22.10 -27.94
CA LEU A 338 10.68 -20.88 -27.15
C LEU A 338 10.86 -19.67 -28.07
N LEU A 339 10.00 -18.66 -27.94
CA LEU A 339 10.14 -17.36 -28.61
C LEU A 339 11.45 -16.66 -28.21
N LEU A 340 11.82 -16.72 -26.92
CA LEU A 340 13.03 -16.10 -26.37
C LEU A 340 14.27 -17.01 -26.43
N SER A 341 14.31 -18.01 -27.31
CA SER A 341 15.40 -19.02 -27.31
C SER A 341 16.77 -18.49 -27.75
N ASN A 342 16.84 -17.43 -28.57
CA ASN A 342 18.10 -16.99 -29.20
C ASN A 342 18.52 -15.59 -28.74
N MET A 343 18.96 -15.51 -27.49
CA MET A 343 19.39 -14.28 -26.83
C MET A 343 20.87 -13.95 -27.03
N ASP A 344 21.56 -14.68 -27.91
CA ASP A 344 22.99 -14.50 -28.21
C ASP A 344 23.32 -13.11 -28.75
N ARG A 345 22.62 -12.69 -29.82
CA ARG A 345 22.85 -11.42 -30.50
C ARG A 345 22.57 -10.20 -29.60
N PRO A 346 21.40 -10.07 -28.96
CA PRO A 346 21.14 -8.94 -28.06
C PRO A 346 22.10 -8.90 -26.88
N SER A 347 22.42 -10.06 -26.29
CA SER A 347 23.41 -10.14 -25.20
C SER A 347 24.80 -9.67 -25.63
N ALA A 348 25.28 -10.15 -26.78
CA ALA A 348 26.58 -9.76 -27.31
C ALA A 348 26.63 -8.26 -27.64
N PHE A 349 25.55 -7.69 -28.18
CA PHE A 349 25.46 -6.25 -28.46
C PHE A 349 25.56 -5.41 -27.18
N ILE A 350 24.73 -5.73 -26.17
CA ILE A 350 24.69 -4.98 -24.90
C ILE A 350 26.05 -5.04 -24.21
N THR A 351 26.65 -6.22 -24.09
CA THR A 351 27.94 -6.40 -23.42
C THR A 351 29.10 -5.76 -24.19
N LYS A 352 29.08 -5.76 -25.53
CA LYS A 352 30.09 -5.10 -26.36
C LYS A 352 30.04 -3.57 -26.24
N HIS A 353 28.83 -3.00 -26.16
CA HIS A 353 28.62 -1.56 -26.08
C HIS A 353 28.44 -1.03 -24.65
N TYR A 354 29.00 -1.73 -23.65
CA TYR A 354 28.83 -1.40 -22.23
C TYR A 354 29.11 0.08 -21.86
N LYS A 355 30.06 0.74 -22.54
CA LYS A 355 30.38 2.15 -22.29
C LYS A 355 29.19 3.09 -22.58
N VAL A 356 28.40 2.78 -23.61
CA VAL A 356 27.22 3.58 -23.97
C VAL A 356 26.18 3.55 -22.84
N TRP A 357 25.96 2.37 -22.26
CA TRP A 357 25.02 2.19 -21.15
C TRP A 357 25.47 2.89 -19.87
N ILE A 358 26.77 3.01 -19.64
CA ILE A 358 27.32 3.78 -18.51
C ILE A 358 27.15 5.28 -18.73
N VAL A 359 27.40 5.78 -19.94
CA VAL A 359 27.13 7.18 -20.27
C VAL A 359 25.63 7.47 -20.11
N ALA A 360 24.76 6.60 -20.60
CA ALA A 360 23.32 6.74 -20.42
C ALA A 360 22.92 6.75 -18.92
N PHE A 361 23.50 5.87 -18.11
CA PHE A 361 23.32 5.87 -16.65
C PHE A 361 23.70 7.22 -16.03
N LEU A 362 24.89 7.74 -16.34
CA LEU A 362 25.37 9.02 -15.78
C LEU A 362 24.52 10.21 -16.22
N VAL A 363 24.09 10.24 -17.48
CA VAL A 363 23.25 11.33 -18.03
C VAL A 363 21.86 11.32 -17.41
N LEU A 364 21.26 10.14 -17.23
CA LEU A 364 19.90 10.02 -16.68
C LEU A 364 19.85 10.12 -15.15
N LEU A 365 20.99 9.98 -14.46
CA LEU A 365 21.04 10.02 -13.00
C LEU A 365 20.56 11.35 -12.42
N LEU A 366 21.02 12.48 -12.97
CA LEU A 366 20.64 13.81 -12.46
C LEU A 366 19.15 14.11 -12.67
N PRO A 367 18.56 13.92 -13.87
CA PRO A 367 17.11 14.05 -14.07
C PRO A 367 16.29 13.11 -13.18
N ALA A 368 16.76 11.88 -12.95
CA ALA A 368 16.07 10.91 -12.10
C ALA A 368 16.04 11.37 -10.63
N ILE A 369 17.19 11.80 -10.09
CA ILE A 369 17.25 12.33 -8.71
C ILE A 369 16.37 13.57 -8.55
N TYR A 370 16.45 14.51 -9.51
CA TYR A 370 15.68 15.74 -9.46
C TYR A 370 14.16 15.46 -9.49
N GLY A 371 13.70 14.62 -10.41
CA GLY A 371 12.29 14.28 -10.50
C GLY A 371 11.78 13.53 -9.27
N ASN A 372 12.54 12.53 -8.78
CA ASN A 372 12.19 11.78 -7.57
C ASN A 372 11.94 12.68 -6.36
N ASN A 373 12.79 13.71 -6.16
CA ASN A 373 12.69 14.60 -5.01
C ASN A 373 11.61 15.69 -5.13
N HIS A 374 11.02 15.88 -6.32
CA HIS A 374 10.01 16.92 -6.58
C HIS A 374 8.63 16.35 -6.96
N THR A 375 8.48 15.03 -7.07
CA THR A 375 7.18 14.39 -7.25
C THR A 375 6.25 14.75 -6.10
N LYS A 376 5.08 15.30 -6.42
CA LYS A 376 4.10 15.70 -5.42
C LYS A 376 3.36 14.48 -4.89
N ILE A 377 3.20 14.44 -3.56
CA ILE A 377 2.43 13.42 -2.86
C ILE A 377 1.17 14.07 -2.31
N TYR A 378 0.02 13.44 -2.49
CA TYR A 378 -1.24 13.85 -1.85
C TYR A 378 -1.66 12.85 -0.78
N TYR A 379 -2.34 13.35 0.25
CA TYR A 379 -2.74 12.58 1.44
C TYR A 379 -4.25 12.46 1.61
N ASN A 380 -5.03 13.24 0.85
CA ASN A 380 -6.48 13.20 0.93
C ASN A 380 -7.02 11.86 0.39
N ILE A 381 -7.68 11.10 1.26
CA ILE A 381 -8.24 9.78 0.92
C ILE A 381 -9.44 9.92 -0.04
N ALA A 382 -10.23 10.98 0.08
CA ALA A 382 -11.40 11.21 -0.77
C ALA A 382 -11.02 11.41 -2.24
N ASP A 383 -9.87 12.05 -2.49
CA ASP A 383 -9.36 12.28 -3.85
C ASP A 383 -9.01 10.98 -4.56
N SER A 384 -8.76 9.89 -3.80
CA SER A 384 -8.48 8.58 -4.38
C SER A 384 -9.73 7.86 -4.93
N LEU A 385 -10.92 8.44 -4.72
CA LEU A 385 -12.19 7.87 -5.13
C LEU A 385 -12.76 8.60 -6.36
N PRO A 386 -13.51 7.91 -7.24
CA PRO A 386 -14.18 8.55 -8.37
C PRO A 386 -15.09 9.69 -7.91
N ALA A 387 -15.01 10.83 -8.60
CA ALA A 387 -15.82 12.02 -8.30
C ALA A 387 -17.34 11.81 -8.42
N THR A 388 -17.77 10.72 -9.06
CA THR A 388 -19.18 10.34 -9.23
C THR A 388 -19.76 9.60 -8.03
N LEU A 389 -18.95 9.20 -7.05
CA LEU A 389 -19.44 8.50 -5.86
C LEU A 389 -20.16 9.43 -4.90
N ASN A 390 -21.12 8.87 -4.17
CA ASN A 390 -21.96 9.62 -3.25
C ASN A 390 -21.15 10.43 -2.24
N SER A 391 -20.09 9.87 -1.65
CA SER A 391 -19.20 10.62 -0.74
C SER A 391 -18.60 11.87 -1.38
N ASN A 392 -17.96 11.74 -2.55
CA ASN A 392 -17.32 12.87 -3.23
C ASN A 392 -18.33 13.89 -3.77
N VAL A 393 -19.49 13.45 -4.25
CA VAL A 393 -20.59 14.35 -4.61
C VAL A 393 -21.06 15.14 -3.38
N SER A 394 -21.24 14.47 -2.24
CA SER A 394 -21.67 15.13 -1.01
C SER A 394 -20.63 16.10 -0.45
N ILE A 395 -19.33 15.75 -0.47
CA ILE A 395 -18.25 16.66 -0.05
C ILE A 395 -18.27 17.93 -0.89
N LYS A 396 -18.42 17.78 -2.22
CA LYS A 396 -18.50 18.92 -3.13
C LYS A 396 -19.74 19.78 -2.86
N LYS A 397 -20.91 19.16 -2.65
CA LYS A 397 -22.15 19.88 -2.34
C LYS A 397 -22.08 20.65 -1.03
N VAL A 398 -21.60 20.03 0.04
CA VAL A 398 -21.36 20.71 1.33
C VAL A 398 -20.41 21.90 1.15
N LYS A 399 -19.36 21.76 0.33
CA LYS A 399 -18.44 22.85 0.01
C LYS A 399 -19.08 23.98 -0.80
N ASP A 400 -19.81 23.65 -1.86
CA ASP A 400 -20.41 24.63 -2.76
C ASP A 400 -21.53 25.40 -2.05
N ASP A 401 -22.36 24.72 -1.26
CA ASP A 401 -23.51 25.31 -0.60
C ASP A 401 -23.14 26.02 0.69
N PHE A 402 -22.26 25.47 1.54
CA PHE A 402 -21.95 26.07 2.85
C PHE A 402 -20.58 26.76 2.91
N GLY A 403 -19.79 26.70 1.83
CA GLY A 403 -18.42 27.20 1.80
C GLY A 403 -17.51 26.52 2.84
N THR A 404 -17.92 25.36 3.32
CA THR A 404 -17.29 24.57 4.38
C THR A 404 -16.76 23.28 3.76
N SER A 405 -15.48 23.00 3.95
CA SER A 405 -14.86 21.79 3.41
C SER A 405 -14.58 20.75 4.50
N ASN A 406 -14.29 21.20 5.71
CA ASN A 406 -14.04 20.30 6.83
C ASN A 406 -14.44 20.95 8.16
N MET A 407 -14.50 20.14 9.22
CA MET A 407 -14.84 20.55 10.57
C MET A 407 -13.79 20.02 11.55
N HIS A 408 -13.29 20.89 12.41
CA HIS A 408 -12.43 20.51 13.53
C HIS A 408 -13.25 20.49 14.81
N ILE A 409 -12.97 19.54 15.68
CA ILE A 409 -13.55 19.48 17.02
C ILE A 409 -12.46 19.97 17.98
N VAL A 410 -12.77 21.01 18.74
CA VAL A 410 -11.95 21.47 19.86
C VAL A 410 -12.53 20.85 21.11
N MET A 411 -11.77 19.97 21.74
CA MET A 411 -12.09 19.37 23.04
C MET A 411 -11.32 20.13 24.11
N MET A 412 -12.00 20.61 25.15
CA MET A 412 -11.39 21.41 26.22
C MET A 412 -11.91 21.00 27.59
N ASP A 413 -11.20 21.37 28.66
CA ASP A 413 -11.64 21.19 30.03
C ASP A 413 -13.01 21.85 30.24
N LYS A 414 -13.97 21.05 30.70
CA LYS A 414 -15.34 21.49 30.98
C LYS A 414 -15.39 22.65 31.97
N ASN A 415 -14.50 22.65 32.96
CA ASN A 415 -14.45 23.63 34.05
C ASN A 415 -13.72 24.93 33.67
N MET A 416 -13.23 25.05 32.43
CA MET A 416 -12.58 26.27 31.96
C MET A 416 -13.55 27.46 32.08
N SER A 417 -13.04 28.62 32.51
CA SER A 417 -13.90 29.78 32.76
C SER A 417 -14.61 30.25 31.49
N ALA A 418 -15.88 30.67 31.61
CA ALA A 418 -16.66 31.16 30.46
C ALA A 418 -15.95 32.33 29.73
N ARG A 419 -15.22 33.17 30.49
CA ARG A 419 -14.41 34.27 29.95
C ARG A 419 -13.25 33.77 29.09
N ASP A 420 -12.55 32.74 29.55
CA ASP A 420 -11.43 32.16 28.82
C ASP A 420 -11.92 31.44 27.56
N LYS A 421 -13.03 30.67 27.67
CA LYS A 421 -13.68 30.04 26.52
C LYS A 421 -14.04 31.08 25.45
N GLN A 422 -14.69 32.18 25.86
CA GLN A 422 -15.07 33.24 24.93
C GLN A 422 -13.86 33.93 24.27
N GLN A 423 -12.79 34.19 25.02
CA GLN A 423 -11.57 34.79 24.46
C GLN A 423 -10.85 33.83 23.51
N MET A 424 -10.82 32.54 23.83
CA MET A 424 -10.25 31.49 23.00
C MET A 424 -10.97 31.43 21.65
N PHE A 425 -12.30 31.32 21.63
CA PHE A 425 -13.07 31.27 20.38
C PHE A 425 -12.98 32.57 19.58
N LYS A 426 -12.99 33.73 20.24
CA LYS A 426 -12.76 35.02 19.55
C LYS A 426 -11.39 35.11 18.86
N LYS A 427 -10.37 34.39 19.35
CA LYS A 427 -9.08 34.27 18.68
C LYS A 427 -9.14 33.24 17.55
N ILE A 428 -9.83 32.11 17.75
CA ILE A 428 -10.03 31.07 16.72
C ILE A 428 -10.79 31.64 15.51
N ASP A 429 -11.86 32.41 15.72
CA ASP A 429 -12.65 33.05 14.65
C ASP A 429 -11.82 34.00 13.78
N LYS A 430 -10.75 34.58 14.33
CA LYS A 430 -9.83 35.46 13.60
C LYS A 430 -8.78 34.70 12.80
N VAL A 431 -8.67 33.38 12.99
CA VAL A 431 -7.73 32.56 12.21
C VAL A 431 -8.22 32.50 10.77
N LYS A 432 -7.34 32.91 9.84
CA LYS A 432 -7.64 32.95 8.40
C LYS A 432 -8.18 31.61 7.92
N GLY A 433 -9.41 31.60 7.41
CA GLY A 433 -10.06 30.41 6.84
C GLY A 433 -11.12 29.77 7.73
N VAL A 434 -11.19 30.14 9.02
CA VAL A 434 -12.31 29.77 9.88
C VAL A 434 -13.56 30.48 9.38
N LYS A 435 -14.67 29.74 9.27
CA LYS A 435 -15.95 30.23 8.79
C LYS A 435 -16.88 30.61 9.93
N TRP A 436 -17.00 29.71 10.89
CA TRP A 436 -17.80 29.87 12.10
C TRP A 436 -17.28 28.93 13.18
N THR A 437 -17.60 29.24 14.43
CA THR A 437 -17.37 28.37 15.58
C THR A 437 -18.67 28.17 16.35
N ILE A 438 -18.98 26.92 16.68
CA ILE A 438 -20.10 26.55 17.53
C ILE A 438 -19.51 26.01 18.84
N SER A 439 -19.78 26.73 19.92
CA SER A 439 -19.51 26.29 21.29
C SER A 439 -20.79 26.40 22.12
N MET A 440 -20.78 25.81 23.31
CA MET A 440 -21.89 25.95 24.26
C MET A 440 -22.24 27.43 24.53
N SER A 441 -21.22 28.29 24.61
CA SER A 441 -21.41 29.73 24.85
C SER A 441 -21.99 30.49 23.65
N SER A 442 -21.73 30.02 22.42
CA SER A 442 -22.30 30.61 21.19
C SER A 442 -23.78 30.28 21.00
N LEU A 443 -24.22 29.11 21.46
CA LEU A 443 -25.61 28.65 21.29
C LEU A 443 -26.60 29.39 22.20
N ILE A 444 -26.16 29.77 23.40
CA ILE A 444 -27.07 30.11 24.51
C ILE A 444 -26.74 31.50 25.10
N GLY A 445 -25.61 32.10 24.70
CA GLY A 445 -25.14 33.39 25.18
C GLY A 445 -24.45 33.29 26.55
N PRO A 446 -23.45 34.15 26.83
CA PRO A 446 -22.58 34.03 28.02
C PRO A 446 -23.28 34.29 29.36
N SER A 447 -24.55 34.68 29.35
CA SER A 447 -25.31 35.07 30.55
C SER A 447 -26.38 34.05 30.97
N VAL A 448 -26.53 32.95 30.23
CA VAL A 448 -27.52 31.92 30.54
C VAL A 448 -26.94 30.87 31.50
N PRO A 449 -27.57 30.60 32.65
CA PRO A 449 -27.11 29.58 33.59
C PRO A 449 -27.10 28.20 32.94
N ASP A 450 -26.11 27.37 33.28
CA ASP A 450 -25.99 26.00 32.74
C ASP A 450 -27.31 25.24 32.85
N SER A 451 -28.06 25.40 33.94
CA SER A 451 -29.35 24.72 34.20
C SER A 451 -30.46 24.97 33.17
N MET A 452 -30.34 26.01 32.34
CA MET A 452 -31.30 26.32 31.28
C MET A 452 -30.93 25.74 29.91
N ILE A 453 -29.77 25.08 29.80
CA ILE A 453 -29.33 24.40 28.58
C ILE A 453 -30.18 23.14 28.36
N PRO A 454 -30.75 22.91 27.16
CA PRO A 454 -31.43 21.67 26.82
C PRO A 454 -30.57 20.45 27.16
N LYS A 455 -31.18 19.43 27.76
CA LYS A 455 -30.44 18.25 28.26
C LYS A 455 -29.72 17.51 27.14
N ASP A 456 -30.29 17.51 25.94
CA ASP A 456 -29.78 16.78 24.78
C ASP A 456 -28.53 17.48 24.23
N VAL A 457 -28.59 18.80 24.02
CA VAL A 457 -27.42 19.62 23.67
C VAL A 457 -26.30 19.52 24.71
N ARG A 458 -26.65 19.50 26.00
CA ARG A 458 -25.65 19.36 27.08
C ARG A 458 -24.95 18.01 27.03
N LYS A 459 -25.69 16.89 26.91
CA LYS A 459 -25.10 15.55 26.86
C LYS A 459 -24.16 15.36 25.67
N MET A 460 -24.49 16.01 24.56
CA MET A 460 -23.74 15.88 23.31
C MET A 460 -22.48 16.77 23.28
N MET A 461 -22.51 17.96 23.89
CA MET A 461 -21.36 18.86 23.91
C MET A 461 -20.54 18.81 25.21
N GLN A 462 -21.02 18.19 26.28
CA GLN A 462 -20.29 18.08 27.55
C GLN A 462 -20.31 16.65 28.10
N SER A 463 -19.11 16.13 28.38
CA SER A 463 -18.92 14.87 29.10
C SER A 463 -18.67 15.12 30.59
N LYS A 464 -18.06 14.12 31.24
CA LYS A 464 -17.61 14.22 32.62
C LYS A 464 -16.53 15.28 32.76
N ASP A 465 -15.50 15.19 31.91
CA ASP A 465 -14.27 15.96 32.05
C ASP A 465 -14.08 17.00 30.93
N TYR A 466 -14.77 16.86 29.78
CA TYR A 466 -14.57 17.70 28.60
C TYR A 466 -15.83 18.43 28.11
N GLU A 467 -15.61 19.54 27.40
CA GLU A 467 -16.57 20.25 26.58
C GLU A 467 -16.08 20.33 25.14
N LEU A 468 -16.97 20.07 24.18
CA LEU A 468 -16.70 20.11 22.75
C LEU A 468 -17.12 21.45 22.15
N ALA A 469 -16.39 21.86 21.12
CA ALA A 469 -16.79 22.91 20.21
C ALA A 469 -16.39 22.56 18.79
N PHE A 470 -17.19 23.02 17.83
CA PHE A 470 -16.98 22.76 16.41
C PHE A 470 -16.45 24.00 15.71
N VAL A 471 -15.40 23.84 14.93
CA VAL A 471 -14.75 24.91 14.16
C VAL A 471 -14.84 24.53 12.69
N SER A 472 -15.65 25.26 11.93
CA SER A 472 -15.75 25.06 10.48
C SER A 472 -14.63 25.78 9.73
N THR A 473 -14.07 25.09 8.75
CA THR A 473 -13.05 25.63 7.85
C THR A 473 -13.44 25.56 6.39
N LYS A 474 -12.99 26.57 5.63
CA LYS A 474 -13.11 26.61 4.18
C LYS A 474 -12.03 25.81 3.44
N TYR A 475 -11.01 25.33 4.16
CA TYR A 475 -9.89 24.61 3.57
C TYR A 475 -10.17 23.11 3.56
N GLU A 476 -9.73 22.44 2.51
CA GLU A 476 -9.80 20.98 2.40
C GLU A 476 -8.75 20.32 3.28
N SER A 477 -9.06 19.10 3.74
CA SER A 477 -8.14 18.22 4.45
C SER A 477 -6.86 17.97 3.64
N ALA A 478 -5.75 17.63 4.31
CA ALA A 478 -4.48 17.30 3.66
C ALA A 478 -3.91 18.42 2.76
N THR A 479 -4.10 19.69 3.15
CA THR A 479 -3.54 20.86 2.45
C THR A 479 -2.69 21.74 3.37
N ASP A 480 -1.64 22.38 2.83
CA ASP A 480 -0.79 23.29 3.63
C ASP A 480 -1.55 24.41 4.36
N PRO A 481 -2.60 25.04 3.77
CA PRO A 481 -3.38 26.05 4.46
C PRO A 481 -4.12 25.51 5.68
N VAL A 482 -4.75 24.32 5.61
CA VAL A 482 -5.44 23.72 6.76
C VAL A 482 -4.44 23.27 7.81
N ASN A 483 -3.31 22.69 7.40
CA ASN A 483 -2.25 22.27 8.33
C ASN A 483 -1.70 23.46 9.14
N THR A 484 -1.54 24.61 8.48
CA THR A 484 -1.14 25.86 9.14
C THR A 484 -2.22 26.42 10.06
N GLN A 485 -3.49 26.29 9.67
CA GLN A 485 -4.64 26.70 10.48
C GLN A 485 -4.75 25.85 11.74
N ILE A 486 -4.69 24.51 11.62
CA ILE A 486 -4.72 23.56 12.73
C ILE A 486 -3.61 23.87 13.74
N LYS A 487 -2.37 24.06 13.28
CA LYS A 487 -1.24 24.44 14.16
C LYS A 487 -1.50 25.76 14.92
N LYS A 488 -2.20 26.72 14.31
CA LYS A 488 -2.57 27.98 14.97
C LYS A 488 -3.70 27.80 15.98
N ILE A 489 -4.74 27.04 15.62
CA ILE A 489 -5.87 26.74 16.50
C ILE A 489 -5.37 25.97 17.72
N ASP A 490 -4.59 24.90 17.50
CA ASP A 490 -3.96 24.11 18.55
C ASP A 490 -3.15 24.98 19.52
N LYS A 491 -2.28 25.85 18.99
CA LYS A 491 -1.53 26.82 19.82
C LYS A 491 -2.43 27.76 20.63
N ILE A 492 -3.56 28.19 20.07
CA ILE A 492 -4.53 29.01 20.79
C ILE A 492 -5.18 28.20 21.91
N VAL A 493 -5.68 26.99 21.62
CA VAL A 493 -6.32 26.09 22.59
C VAL A 493 -5.36 25.80 23.74
N LYS A 494 -4.12 25.36 23.45
CA LYS A 494 -3.06 25.09 24.44
C LYS A 494 -2.67 26.29 25.30
N SER A 495 -2.95 27.52 24.86
CA SER A 495 -2.66 28.73 25.65
C SER A 495 -3.68 28.99 26.76
N TYR A 496 -4.86 28.40 26.66
CA TYR A 496 -5.94 28.49 27.66
C TYR A 496 -6.09 27.19 28.45
N ASP A 497 -6.00 26.05 27.76
CA ASP A 497 -6.11 24.71 28.33
C ASP A 497 -5.00 23.82 27.79
N LYS A 498 -4.07 23.41 28.67
CA LYS A 498 -2.95 22.54 28.28
C LYS A 498 -3.40 21.14 27.87
N SER A 499 -4.51 20.66 28.43
CA SER A 499 -5.14 19.39 28.06
C SER A 499 -6.01 19.49 26.82
N GLY A 500 -6.36 20.69 26.37
CA GLY A 500 -7.28 20.89 25.26
C GLY A 500 -6.70 20.35 23.95
N MET A 501 -7.54 19.71 23.14
CA MET A 501 -7.16 18.97 21.94
C MET A 501 -7.90 19.50 20.72
N VAL A 502 -7.26 19.44 19.55
CA VAL A 502 -7.89 19.73 18.26
C VAL A 502 -7.94 18.45 17.45
N ILE A 503 -9.13 17.87 17.34
CA ILE A 503 -9.39 16.57 16.70
C ILE A 503 -10.32 16.70 15.50
N GLY A 504 -10.59 15.58 14.84
CA GLY A 504 -11.39 15.50 13.61
C GLY A 504 -10.55 15.08 12.40
N GLU A 505 -11.20 15.03 11.24
CA GLU A 505 -10.61 14.48 10.01
C GLU A 505 -9.34 15.23 9.58
N ALA A 506 -9.38 16.56 9.45
CA ALA A 506 -8.22 17.30 8.98
C ALA A 506 -7.01 17.26 9.93
N PRO A 507 -7.16 17.35 11.28
CA PRO A 507 -6.07 17.05 12.21
C PRO A 507 -5.50 15.62 12.08
N LEU A 508 -6.34 14.59 11.95
CA LEU A 508 -5.89 13.22 11.72
C LEU A 508 -5.11 13.08 10.39
N MET A 509 -5.59 13.71 9.32
CA MET A 509 -4.90 13.73 8.02
C MET A 509 -3.56 14.48 8.07
N LYS A 510 -3.48 15.55 8.87
CA LYS A 510 -2.23 16.26 9.13
C LYS A 510 -1.25 15.36 9.88
N ASP A 511 -1.70 14.66 10.91
CA ASP A 511 -0.84 13.74 11.66
C ASP A 511 -0.41 12.54 10.81
N LEU A 512 -1.29 12.04 9.93
CA LEU A 512 -0.93 11.07 8.89
C LEU A 512 0.21 11.58 8.02
N GLN A 513 0.10 12.80 7.49
CA GLN A 513 1.15 13.41 6.69
C GLN A 513 2.46 13.55 7.48
N ASP A 514 2.42 14.13 8.69
CA ASP A 514 3.61 14.37 9.52
C ASP A 514 4.32 13.04 9.89
N VAL A 515 3.56 11.99 10.22
CA VAL A 515 4.11 10.66 10.56
C VAL A 515 4.71 9.97 9.33
N THR A 516 3.97 9.94 8.23
CA THR A 516 4.37 9.20 7.03
C THR A 516 5.53 9.86 6.28
N ASP A 517 5.63 11.20 6.27
CA ASP A 517 6.78 11.92 5.67
C ASP A 517 8.11 11.49 6.33
N VAL A 518 8.12 11.32 7.65
CA VAL A 518 9.30 10.84 8.40
C VAL A 518 9.55 9.35 8.15
N ASP A 519 8.50 8.54 8.19
CA ASP A 519 8.60 7.10 7.99
C ASP A 519 9.16 6.75 6.59
N LEU A 520 8.72 7.45 5.54
CA LEU A 520 9.17 7.22 4.16
C LEU A 520 10.70 7.34 4.02
N VAL A 521 11.30 8.33 4.68
CA VAL A 521 12.76 8.52 4.66
C VAL A 521 13.45 7.41 5.46
N ASN A 522 12.97 7.13 6.67
CA ASN A 522 13.57 6.15 7.56
C ASN A 522 13.54 4.74 6.98
N VAL A 523 12.39 4.32 6.45
CA VAL A 523 12.21 3.01 5.81
C VAL A 523 13.15 2.84 4.63
N ASN A 524 13.30 3.88 3.80
CA ASN A 524 14.17 3.79 2.63
C ASN A 524 15.63 3.53 3.07
N ILE A 525 16.13 4.30 4.05
CA ILE A 525 17.49 4.13 4.59
C ILE A 525 17.67 2.73 5.19
N ILE A 526 16.71 2.27 5.99
CA ILE A 526 16.78 0.96 6.66
C ILE A 526 16.71 -0.18 5.64
N SER A 527 15.85 -0.07 4.63
CA SER A 527 15.70 -1.09 3.57
C SER A 527 16.99 -1.22 2.77
N ILE A 528 17.59 -0.09 2.36
CA ILE A 528 18.88 -0.06 1.67
C ILE A 528 19.96 -0.69 2.54
N ALA A 529 20.05 -0.32 3.82
CA ALA A 529 21.04 -0.86 4.75
C ALA A 529 20.88 -2.37 4.96
N ALA A 530 19.64 -2.85 5.14
CA ALA A 530 19.34 -4.26 5.33
C ALA A 530 19.75 -5.09 4.09
N ILE A 531 19.38 -4.63 2.90
CA ILE A 531 19.73 -5.29 1.64
C ILE A 531 21.25 -5.25 1.42
N PHE A 532 21.90 -4.12 1.69
CA PHE A 532 23.34 -4.00 1.64
C PHE A 532 24.04 -5.07 2.50
N VAL A 533 23.62 -5.21 3.75
CA VAL A 533 24.16 -6.20 4.70
C VAL A 533 23.90 -7.63 4.20
N ILE A 534 22.71 -7.94 3.71
CA ILE A 534 22.38 -9.27 3.23
C ILE A 534 23.20 -9.63 1.99
N ILE A 535 23.29 -8.73 1.01
CA ILE A 535 24.11 -8.93 -0.20
C ILE A 535 25.59 -9.10 0.19
N LEU A 536 26.08 -8.34 1.19
CA LEU A 536 27.44 -8.46 1.71
C LEU A 536 27.69 -9.87 2.25
N ILE A 537 26.74 -10.41 3.02
CA ILE A 537 26.84 -11.77 3.60
C ILE A 537 26.75 -12.84 2.52
N ILE A 538 25.79 -12.73 1.59
CA ILE A 538 25.54 -13.73 0.54
C ILE A 538 26.75 -13.85 -0.39
N PHE A 539 27.25 -12.71 -0.89
CA PHE A 539 28.34 -12.70 -1.87
C PHE A 539 29.72 -12.60 -1.26
N LYS A 540 29.82 -12.38 0.06
CA LYS A 540 31.10 -12.18 0.79
C LYS A 540 31.98 -11.14 0.10
N SER A 541 31.36 -10.03 -0.31
CA SER A 541 31.95 -8.99 -1.14
C SER A 541 31.50 -7.63 -0.66
N ILE A 542 32.42 -6.66 -0.60
CA ILE A 542 32.10 -5.28 -0.20
C ILE A 542 31.63 -4.44 -1.40
N SER A 543 32.16 -4.69 -2.60
CA SER A 543 31.82 -3.89 -3.78
C SER A 543 30.50 -4.29 -4.43
N LEU A 544 30.11 -5.57 -4.38
CA LEU A 544 28.86 -6.02 -4.99
C LEU A 544 27.61 -5.37 -4.35
N PRO A 545 27.48 -5.26 -3.02
CA PRO A 545 26.41 -4.49 -2.40
C PRO A 545 26.29 -3.06 -2.93
N VAL A 546 27.40 -2.32 -3.00
CA VAL A 546 27.40 -0.93 -3.51
C VAL A 546 26.92 -0.88 -4.96
N ILE A 547 27.44 -1.75 -5.81
CA ILE A 547 27.08 -1.78 -7.24
C ILE A 547 25.62 -2.14 -7.44
N LEU A 548 25.15 -3.19 -6.76
CA LEU A 548 23.78 -3.68 -6.93
C LEU A 548 22.78 -2.64 -6.42
N VAL A 549 22.98 -2.12 -5.19
CA VAL A 549 22.13 -1.07 -4.61
C VAL A 549 22.10 0.16 -5.52
N ALA A 550 23.25 0.63 -6.04
CA ALA A 550 23.28 1.79 -6.93
C ALA A 550 22.46 1.59 -8.21
N VAL A 551 22.50 0.40 -8.81
CA VAL A 551 21.71 0.07 -10.01
C VAL A 551 20.21 -0.03 -9.67
N ILE A 552 19.87 -0.59 -8.51
CA ILE A 552 18.49 -0.73 -8.08
C ILE A 552 17.87 0.63 -7.72
N GLU A 553 18.55 1.45 -6.91
CA GLU A 553 18.11 2.80 -6.56
C GLU A 553 17.95 3.68 -7.79
N PHE A 554 18.84 3.54 -8.78
CA PHE A 554 18.68 4.23 -10.05
C PHE A 554 17.38 3.85 -10.78
N ALA A 555 16.98 2.57 -10.77
CA ALA A 555 15.71 2.13 -11.34
C ALA A 555 14.49 2.69 -10.59
N ILE A 556 14.56 2.74 -9.26
CA ILE A 556 13.51 3.31 -8.41
C ILE A 556 13.39 4.82 -8.65
N MET A 557 14.52 5.54 -8.68
CA MET A 557 14.55 6.98 -8.94
C MET A 557 13.98 7.34 -10.31
N ILE A 558 14.32 6.60 -11.37
CA ILE A 558 13.71 6.81 -12.69
C ILE A 558 12.19 6.60 -12.58
N ASN A 559 11.75 5.53 -11.92
CA ASN A 559 10.33 5.24 -11.79
C ASN A 559 9.59 6.35 -11.05
N MET A 560 10.13 6.84 -9.93
CA MET A 560 9.53 7.91 -9.13
C MET A 560 9.66 9.30 -9.76
N ALA A 561 10.59 9.50 -10.69
CA ALA A 561 10.76 10.78 -11.39
C ALA A 561 9.76 11.01 -12.53
N ILE A 562 9.24 9.95 -13.14
CA ILE A 562 8.33 10.07 -14.29
C ILE A 562 7.04 10.87 -13.95
N PRO A 563 6.35 10.64 -12.81
CA PRO A 563 5.15 11.40 -12.45
C PRO A 563 5.41 12.91 -12.32
N TYR A 564 6.57 13.31 -11.79
CA TYR A 564 6.97 14.71 -11.75
C TYR A 564 7.00 15.35 -13.15
N TYR A 565 7.65 14.69 -14.11
CA TYR A 565 7.74 15.20 -15.49
C TYR A 565 6.40 15.11 -16.24
N GLN A 566 5.46 14.29 -15.78
CA GLN A 566 4.09 14.23 -16.29
C GLN A 566 3.15 15.24 -15.62
N GLY A 567 3.58 15.89 -14.53
CA GLY A 567 2.73 16.79 -13.73
C GLY A 567 1.65 16.05 -12.93
N VAL A 568 1.85 14.76 -12.65
CA VAL A 568 0.91 13.90 -11.92
C VAL A 568 1.38 13.76 -10.47
N SER A 569 0.45 13.94 -9.53
CA SER A 569 0.68 13.68 -8.10
C SER A 569 0.43 12.21 -7.77
N LEU A 570 1.10 11.69 -6.75
CA LEU A 570 0.93 10.31 -6.29
C LEU A 570 0.23 10.26 -4.93
N PRO A 571 -0.59 9.23 -4.66
CA PRO A 571 -1.07 9.00 -3.30
C PRO A 571 0.10 8.55 -2.41
N PHE A 572 0.10 8.97 -1.14
CA PHE A 572 1.19 8.70 -0.20
C PHE A 572 1.52 7.20 -0.03
N VAL A 573 0.50 6.33 -0.08
CA VAL A 573 0.68 4.88 0.03
C VAL A 573 1.54 4.33 -1.11
N ALA A 574 1.47 4.95 -2.30
CA ALA A 574 2.23 4.51 -3.45
C ALA A 574 3.75 4.64 -3.22
N SER A 575 4.19 5.67 -2.52
CA SER A 575 5.60 5.86 -2.15
C SER A 575 6.09 4.79 -1.16
N ILE A 576 5.26 4.41 -0.19
CA ILE A 576 5.57 3.36 0.80
C ILE A 576 5.80 2.02 0.07
N VAL A 577 4.87 1.67 -0.81
CA VAL A 577 4.87 0.38 -1.50
C VAL A 577 6.02 0.27 -2.51
N ILE A 578 6.32 1.34 -3.25
CA ILE A 578 7.38 1.30 -4.27
C ILE A 578 8.77 1.10 -3.65
N GLY A 579 9.06 1.79 -2.54
CA GLY A 579 10.35 1.70 -1.87
C GLY A 579 10.71 0.28 -1.43
N ALA A 580 9.75 -0.51 -0.95
CA ALA A 580 10.01 -1.88 -0.52
C ALA A 580 9.89 -2.91 -1.66
N ILE A 581 8.87 -2.79 -2.50
CA ILE A 581 8.53 -3.83 -3.47
C ILE A 581 9.39 -3.77 -4.71
N GLN A 582 9.55 -2.59 -5.30
CA GLN A 582 10.38 -2.45 -6.50
C GLN A 582 11.83 -2.78 -6.15
N LEU A 583 12.29 -2.37 -4.96
CA LEU A 583 13.59 -2.72 -4.42
C LEU A 583 13.76 -4.25 -4.34
N GLY A 584 12.84 -4.98 -3.69
CA GLY A 584 12.87 -6.44 -3.60
C GLY A 584 12.91 -7.15 -4.96
N ALA A 585 11.97 -6.82 -5.86
CA ALA A 585 11.90 -7.46 -7.19
C ALA A 585 13.15 -7.17 -8.05
N THR A 586 13.71 -5.96 -7.96
CA THR A 586 14.92 -5.60 -8.73
C THR A 586 16.17 -6.28 -8.17
N VAL A 587 16.25 -6.44 -6.85
CA VAL A 587 17.33 -7.19 -6.19
C VAL A 587 17.37 -8.63 -6.71
N ASP A 588 16.21 -9.26 -6.89
CA ASP A 588 16.14 -10.64 -7.37
C ASP A 588 16.77 -10.81 -8.77
N TYR A 589 16.45 -9.89 -9.69
CA TYR A 589 17.06 -9.86 -11.02
C TYR A 589 18.58 -9.66 -10.95
N ALA A 590 19.01 -8.74 -10.08
CA ALA A 590 20.40 -8.40 -9.91
C ALA A 590 21.20 -9.56 -9.28
N ILE A 591 20.66 -10.24 -8.28
CA ILE A 591 21.25 -11.43 -7.63
C ILE A 591 21.37 -12.59 -8.62
N LEU A 592 20.34 -12.84 -9.44
CA LEU A 592 20.35 -13.91 -10.43
C LEU A 592 21.51 -13.73 -11.43
N MET A 593 21.66 -12.52 -11.99
CA MET A 593 22.74 -12.22 -12.92
C MET A 593 24.11 -12.26 -12.23
N THR A 594 24.22 -11.68 -11.03
CA THR A 594 25.45 -11.67 -10.24
C THR A 594 25.92 -13.09 -9.94
N THR A 595 25.03 -13.97 -9.48
CA THR A 595 25.34 -15.36 -9.14
C THR A 595 25.89 -16.12 -10.36
N ARG A 596 25.33 -15.89 -11.54
CA ARG A 596 25.83 -16.49 -12.79
C ARG A 596 27.19 -15.92 -13.18
N TYR A 597 27.38 -14.60 -13.09
CA TYR A 597 28.68 -13.95 -13.33
C TYR A 597 29.76 -14.51 -12.40
N GLN A 598 29.47 -14.60 -11.09
CA GLN A 598 30.39 -15.16 -10.11
C GLN A 598 30.76 -16.62 -10.41
N LYS A 599 29.77 -17.44 -10.79
CA LYS A 599 29.97 -18.85 -11.13
C LYS A 599 30.87 -19.03 -12.36
N GLU A 600 30.67 -18.24 -13.41
CA GLU A 600 31.49 -18.34 -14.63
C GLU A 600 32.88 -17.74 -14.43
N ARG A 601 33.00 -16.64 -13.69
CA ARG A 601 34.30 -16.02 -13.37
C ARG A 601 35.17 -16.91 -12.47
N SER A 602 34.57 -17.55 -11.47
CA SER A 602 35.26 -18.51 -10.58
C SER A 602 35.74 -19.78 -11.29
N ARG A 603 35.10 -20.14 -12.42
CA ARG A 603 35.53 -21.23 -13.31
C ARG A 603 36.75 -20.89 -14.16
N GLY A 604 37.28 -19.67 -14.05
CA GLY A 604 38.48 -19.22 -14.75
C GLY A 604 38.22 -18.59 -16.13
N LYS A 605 36.97 -18.29 -16.46
CA LYS A 605 36.66 -17.57 -17.72
C LYS A 605 37.12 -16.13 -17.66
N ASP A 606 37.45 -15.57 -18.83
CA ASP A 606 37.77 -14.14 -18.93
C ASP A 606 36.56 -13.29 -18.52
N LYS A 607 36.83 -12.05 -18.09
CA LYS A 607 35.82 -11.08 -17.68
C LYS A 607 34.71 -10.90 -18.72
N MET A 608 35.05 -10.68 -19.99
CA MET A 608 34.06 -10.42 -21.04
C MET A 608 33.22 -11.67 -21.30
N GLU A 609 33.88 -12.83 -21.33
CA GLU A 609 33.23 -14.12 -21.54
C GLU A 609 32.27 -14.47 -20.39
N ALA A 610 32.72 -14.32 -19.14
CA ALA A 610 31.92 -14.60 -17.95
C ALA A 610 30.66 -13.71 -17.88
N ILE A 611 30.81 -12.40 -18.14
CA ILE A 611 29.68 -11.45 -18.13
C ILE A 611 28.72 -11.76 -19.29
N SER A 612 29.23 -12.04 -20.49
CA SER A 612 28.41 -12.39 -21.66
C SER A 612 27.57 -13.66 -21.44
N ILE A 613 28.18 -14.70 -20.85
CA ILE A 613 27.47 -15.95 -20.53
C ILE A 613 26.44 -15.71 -19.44
N ALA A 614 26.78 -14.96 -18.38
CA ALA A 614 25.85 -14.64 -17.31
C ALA A 614 24.64 -13.86 -17.83
N HIS A 615 24.88 -12.82 -18.64
CA HIS A 615 23.84 -12.01 -19.24
C HIS A 615 22.94 -12.83 -20.18
N LYS A 616 23.52 -13.57 -21.13
CA LYS A 616 22.77 -14.43 -22.07
C LYS A 616 21.87 -15.43 -21.33
N THR A 617 22.39 -16.04 -20.27
CA THR A 617 21.67 -17.11 -19.55
C THR A 617 20.57 -16.57 -18.65
N SER A 618 20.78 -15.40 -18.04
CA SER A 618 19.80 -14.80 -17.12
C SER A 618 18.72 -13.99 -17.84
N MET A 619 19.01 -13.45 -19.03
CA MET A 619 18.10 -12.53 -19.73
C MET A 619 16.69 -13.10 -20.01
N PRO A 620 16.49 -14.34 -20.50
CA PRO A 620 15.15 -14.90 -20.69
C PRO A 620 14.33 -14.95 -19.40
N SER A 621 14.95 -15.33 -18.28
CA SER A 621 14.28 -15.42 -16.98
C SER A 621 13.89 -14.04 -16.45
N ILE A 622 14.80 -13.05 -16.56
CA ILE A 622 14.54 -11.66 -16.14
C ILE A 622 13.41 -11.05 -16.98
N ILE A 623 13.40 -11.29 -18.30
CA ILE A 623 12.34 -10.77 -19.20
C ILE A 623 10.98 -11.42 -18.89
N SER A 624 10.95 -12.75 -18.76
CA SER A 624 9.70 -13.48 -18.46
C SER A 624 9.11 -13.03 -17.12
N SER A 625 9.94 -12.90 -16.09
CA SER A 625 9.53 -12.36 -14.80
C SER A 625 9.01 -10.92 -14.90
N GLY A 626 9.83 -10.01 -15.45
CA GLY A 626 9.51 -8.58 -15.49
C GLY A 626 8.24 -8.30 -16.28
N LEU A 627 8.04 -8.98 -17.42
CA LEU A 627 6.82 -8.87 -18.21
C LEU A 627 5.61 -9.49 -17.51
N SER A 628 5.78 -10.60 -16.78
CA SER A 628 4.69 -11.25 -16.06
C SER A 628 4.22 -10.36 -14.91
N PHE A 629 5.16 -9.81 -14.13
CA PHE A 629 4.84 -8.87 -13.06
C PHE A 629 4.24 -7.56 -13.58
N PHE A 630 4.77 -7.03 -14.70
CA PHE A 630 4.16 -5.92 -15.43
C PHE A 630 2.72 -6.23 -15.83
N ALA A 631 2.46 -7.36 -16.47
CA ALA A 631 1.13 -7.70 -16.96
C ALA A 631 0.13 -7.91 -15.82
N ALA A 632 0.57 -8.54 -14.73
CA ALA A 632 -0.23 -8.72 -13.52
C ALA A 632 -0.71 -7.39 -12.94
N THR A 633 0.23 -6.45 -12.77
CA THR A 633 -0.02 -5.15 -12.14
C THR A 633 -0.72 -4.18 -13.09
N PHE A 634 -0.35 -4.15 -14.37
CA PHE A 634 -0.96 -3.29 -15.38
C PHE A 634 -2.45 -3.57 -15.58
N GLY A 635 -2.86 -4.85 -15.55
CA GLY A 635 -4.29 -5.19 -15.66
C GLY A 635 -5.12 -4.65 -14.51
N VAL A 636 -4.61 -4.79 -13.28
CA VAL A 636 -5.27 -4.25 -12.08
C VAL A 636 -5.29 -2.72 -12.12
N ALA A 637 -4.19 -2.10 -12.56
CA ALA A 637 -4.11 -0.65 -12.75
C ALA A 637 -5.19 -0.11 -13.70
N CYS A 638 -5.45 -0.81 -14.80
CA CYS A 638 -6.47 -0.39 -15.78
C CYS A 638 -7.91 -0.59 -15.29
N TYR A 639 -8.14 -1.49 -14.34
CA TYR A 639 -9.48 -1.85 -13.88
C TYR A 639 -9.88 -1.14 -12.57
N SER A 640 -8.93 -0.87 -11.69
CA SER A 640 -9.21 -0.37 -10.34
C SER A 640 -9.90 0.98 -10.34
N GLN A 641 -11.02 1.08 -9.62
CA GLN A 641 -11.70 2.35 -9.38
C GLN A 641 -11.11 3.14 -8.21
N VAL A 642 -10.40 2.48 -7.30
CA VAL A 642 -9.70 3.14 -6.19
C VAL A 642 -8.33 3.60 -6.70
N GLU A 643 -8.15 4.91 -6.89
CA GLU A 643 -6.92 5.50 -7.45
C GLU A 643 -5.68 5.11 -6.65
N MET A 644 -5.78 4.93 -5.33
CA MET A 644 -4.66 4.41 -4.52
C MET A 644 -4.15 3.06 -5.04
N ILE A 645 -5.05 2.10 -5.28
CA ILE A 645 -4.69 0.77 -5.79
C ILE A 645 -4.23 0.87 -7.25
N GLY A 646 -4.97 1.60 -8.09
CA GLY A 646 -4.63 1.81 -9.49
C GLY A 646 -3.26 2.47 -9.69
N SER A 647 -2.94 3.49 -8.89
CA SER A 647 -1.65 4.18 -8.89
C SER A 647 -0.51 3.28 -8.43
N ILE A 648 -0.70 2.54 -7.33
CA ILE A 648 0.29 1.55 -6.85
C ILE A 648 0.60 0.54 -7.96
N CYS A 649 -0.44 -0.04 -8.55
CA CYS A 649 -0.28 -1.01 -9.64
C CYS A 649 0.36 -0.40 -10.89
N THR A 650 0.06 0.86 -11.23
CA THR A 650 0.70 1.58 -12.35
C THR A 650 2.19 1.77 -12.10
N LEU A 651 2.55 2.23 -10.89
CA LEU A 651 3.95 2.43 -10.52
C LEU A 651 4.70 1.11 -10.48
N LEU A 652 4.09 0.02 -10.01
CA LEU A 652 4.70 -1.31 -9.99
C LEU A 652 4.85 -1.89 -11.40
N ALA A 653 3.87 -1.72 -12.27
CA ALA A 653 3.94 -2.14 -13.66
C ALA A 653 5.11 -1.43 -14.37
N ARG A 654 5.14 -0.10 -14.27
CA ARG A 654 6.23 0.70 -14.85
C ARG A 654 7.57 0.37 -14.20
N GLY A 655 7.59 0.21 -12.88
CA GLY A 655 8.76 -0.18 -12.10
C GLY A 655 9.33 -1.52 -12.54
N ALA A 656 8.50 -2.53 -12.78
CA ALA A 656 8.92 -3.85 -13.27
C ALA A 656 9.67 -3.74 -14.61
N ILE A 657 9.15 -2.96 -15.55
CA ILE A 657 9.79 -2.74 -16.86
C ILE A 657 11.09 -1.94 -16.72
N ILE A 658 11.08 -0.85 -15.94
CA ILE A 658 12.29 -0.03 -15.72
C ILE A 658 13.37 -0.87 -15.05
N SER A 659 13.04 -1.59 -13.99
CA SER A 659 13.96 -2.47 -13.27
C SER A 659 14.52 -3.56 -14.16
N MET A 660 13.69 -4.22 -14.97
CA MET A 660 14.12 -5.20 -15.97
C MET A 660 15.12 -4.57 -16.96
N VAL A 661 14.79 -3.42 -17.54
CA VAL A 661 15.64 -2.74 -18.53
C VAL A 661 16.96 -2.27 -17.91
N VAL A 662 16.92 -1.64 -16.73
CA VAL A 662 18.09 -1.14 -16.02
C VAL A 662 19.02 -2.30 -15.64
N VAL A 663 18.49 -3.40 -15.11
CA VAL A 663 19.30 -4.57 -14.76
C VAL A 663 19.90 -5.23 -16.00
N LEU A 664 19.18 -5.32 -17.12
CA LEU A 664 19.73 -5.91 -18.35
C LEU A 664 20.78 -5.02 -19.03
N LEU A 665 20.66 -3.70 -18.97
CA LEU A 665 21.55 -2.79 -19.68
C LEU A 665 22.72 -2.28 -18.82
N VAL A 666 22.42 -1.81 -17.60
CA VAL A 666 23.38 -1.11 -16.74
C VAL A 666 24.22 -2.09 -15.92
N LEU A 667 23.62 -3.15 -15.38
CA LEU A 667 24.35 -4.07 -14.48
C LEU A 667 25.53 -4.79 -15.15
N PRO A 668 25.41 -5.35 -16.37
CA PRO A 668 26.57 -5.94 -17.06
C PRO A 668 27.68 -4.93 -17.30
N ALA A 669 27.31 -3.67 -17.56
CA ALA A 669 28.27 -2.60 -17.78
C ALA A 669 28.99 -2.21 -16.49
N MET A 670 28.30 -2.20 -15.36
CA MET A 670 28.91 -2.03 -14.04
C MET A 670 29.88 -3.17 -13.73
N PHE A 671 29.52 -4.43 -14.01
CA PHE A 671 30.48 -5.55 -13.89
C PHE A 671 31.67 -5.36 -14.82
N MET A 672 31.45 -4.84 -16.03
CA MET A 672 32.53 -4.56 -16.96
C MET A 672 33.47 -3.45 -16.45
N ILE A 673 33.01 -2.45 -15.72
CA ILE A 673 33.93 -1.44 -15.16
C ILE A 673 34.61 -1.96 -13.90
N PHE A 674 33.84 -2.59 -13.01
CA PHE A 674 34.27 -2.92 -11.66
C PHE A 674 34.79 -4.36 -11.48
N ASP A 675 34.90 -5.19 -12.51
CA ASP A 675 35.40 -6.59 -12.41
C ASP A 675 36.68 -6.71 -11.57
N LYS A 676 37.66 -5.82 -11.80
CA LYS A 676 38.92 -5.82 -11.04
C LYS A 676 38.70 -5.52 -9.56
N LEU A 677 37.81 -4.59 -9.24
CA LEU A 677 37.45 -4.24 -7.87
C LEU A 677 36.72 -5.42 -7.21
N ILE A 678 35.70 -5.96 -7.88
CA ILE A 678 34.93 -7.13 -7.43
C ILE A 678 35.85 -8.30 -7.13
N CYS A 679 36.81 -8.60 -8.02
CA CYS A 679 37.76 -9.69 -7.81
C CYS A 679 38.65 -9.49 -6.58
N LYS A 680 38.99 -8.25 -6.22
CA LYS A 680 39.84 -7.93 -5.06
C LYS A 680 39.07 -7.94 -3.74
N THR A 681 37.81 -7.49 -3.75
CA THR A 681 37.00 -7.29 -2.55
C THR A 681 36.13 -8.50 -2.19
N SER A 682 36.06 -9.51 -3.08
CA SER A 682 35.23 -10.70 -2.86
C SER A 682 36.06 -11.88 -2.32
N ILE A 683 35.71 -12.34 -1.12
CA ILE A 683 36.44 -13.39 -0.42
C ILE A 683 36.15 -14.75 -1.06
N GLY A 684 37.20 -15.49 -1.43
CA GLY A 684 37.07 -16.84 -2.01
C GLY A 684 36.54 -16.86 -3.45
N PHE A 685 36.50 -15.70 -4.12
CA PHE A 685 35.87 -15.52 -5.42
C PHE A 685 36.61 -16.18 -6.59
N LEU A 686 37.93 -16.04 -6.66
CA LEU A 686 38.76 -16.68 -7.68
C LEU A 686 39.35 -17.99 -7.13
N GLY A 687 39.09 -19.11 -7.81
CA GLY A 687 39.71 -20.40 -7.50
C GLY A 687 41.24 -20.36 -7.68
N LYS A 688 41.97 -21.29 -7.02
CA LYS A 688 43.45 -21.35 -7.05
C LYS A 688 44.06 -21.28 -8.46
N LYS A 689 43.39 -21.83 -9.49
CA LYS A 689 43.81 -21.75 -10.91
C LYS A 689 43.66 -20.36 -11.54
N ALA A 690 42.61 -19.60 -11.19
CA ALA A 690 42.36 -18.27 -11.74
C ALA A 690 43.29 -17.19 -11.14
N LYS A 691 43.74 -17.38 -9.89
CA LYS A 691 44.77 -16.54 -9.25
C LYS A 691 46.13 -16.60 -9.96
N ALA A 692 46.49 -17.73 -10.57
CA ALA A 692 47.74 -17.88 -11.31
C ALA A 692 47.72 -17.04 -12.61
N GLN A 693 46.64 -17.13 -13.40
CA GLN A 693 46.48 -16.36 -14.65
C GLN A 693 46.37 -14.84 -14.44
N THR A 694 45.80 -14.37 -13.32
CA THR A 694 45.77 -12.93 -13.00
C THR A 694 47.10 -12.40 -12.48
N SER A 695 48.00 -13.27 -12.04
CA SER A 695 49.36 -12.90 -11.62
C SER A 695 50.34 -12.88 -12.80
N GLU A 696 50.10 -13.66 -13.86
CA GLU A 696 50.91 -13.66 -15.10
C GLU A 696 50.53 -12.54 -16.07
N ALA A 697 49.37 -11.89 -15.89
CA ALA A 697 48.93 -10.73 -16.68
C ALA A 697 49.28 -9.38 -16.02
N LYS A 698 50.08 -9.39 -14.95
CA LYS A 698 50.78 -8.22 -14.40
C LYS A 698 52.20 -8.22 -14.93
#